data_AF-A0A090L271-F1
#
_entry.id   AF-A0A090L271-F1
#
_cell.length_a   1.000
_cell.length_b   1.000
_cell.length_c   1.000
_cell.angle_alpha   90.00
_cell.angle_beta   90.00
_cell.angle_gamma   90.00
#
_symmetry.space_group_name_H-M   'P 1'
#
loop_
_entity.id
_entity.type
_entity.pdbx_description
1 polymer ?
#
loop_
_entity_poly.entity_id
_entity_poly.type
_entity_poly.pdbx_seq_one_letter_code
_entity_poly.pdbx_strand_id
1 'polypeptide(L)'
;MSEYSHMHHSICKHCMCDQQLATITCTGQNLYIQTIKLPNWAEVLHIHNVNMKHLPHFTYNTNLRVLRINNAKMENLHPLSFISIPNLETIHFADNMISELPDNLFQPLHKLRILNLARNKINNVGIFENIIPNNIILDQFVLDGNILERTFMLNDNSGYGTFPLAKQLHLSNTGIIGITKDYFILSENKNSINEKWTMVPFSYQQWSILKYLDLSYNQKLKINHLALELMNNITTLKLDHSKIPNEFMKWLDTKSKAKHVSISYATLNDDEMLYENNDDINEWIYCNSNLEYLDISGLGITEIILPKHCHVKYLYAQNNRIYNFQFYNPSFKKIYLDDNNLHQFPTPEIGIVFDQLEVFSISHNHMRKISSKTFHYYPSLDYLDISSNQLYYIDDDAFPSLGLRIKFLNVSNNRLANFVHPILPSLNILDLSHNQLTSLDPELFAGLPTINRLILDHNYQIDMECKLKSKNCWLDSINLLSSLVELQLSSTSLNHFPNLSTFTNLKVLTLANNKIINIDNSLLPKCLTHLDLSNNLIHNLSTISSTKISCLNDLKISNNPLQCHCSLEKFYHILQKDDLFFDQNAYYCFNNHWQYPLSTYLDSTTSCDKANDTYNSIPSFTHVTGVLLIFILIFFGVLFMLTKVNSVITKYNIVPFTYKPVQTIDEPIDL
;
A
#
# COMPACT_ATOMS: atom_id res chain seq x y z
N MET A 1 1.96 43.15 -46.03
CA MET A 1 2.90 43.10 -44.89
C MET A 1 2.14 43.61 -43.68
N SER A 2 1.26 42.81 -43.09
CA SER A 2 1.52 41.76 -42.08
C SER A 2 2.05 42.34 -40.77
N GLU A 3 1.15 42.57 -39.81
CA GLU A 3 1.32 42.27 -38.37
C GLU A 3 0.19 42.89 -37.55
N TYR A 4 -1.03 42.36 -37.67
CA TYR A 4 -2.07 42.47 -36.65
C TYR A 4 -3.00 41.27 -36.80
N SER A 5 -2.57 40.10 -36.32
CA SER A 5 -3.46 38.96 -36.09
C SER A 5 -3.49 38.62 -34.61
N HIS A 6 -4.68 38.70 -34.03
CA HIS A 6 -5.02 38.28 -32.67
C HIS A 6 -4.27 37.00 -32.24
N MET A 7 -3.36 37.12 -31.26
CA MET A 7 -2.66 35.99 -30.65
C MET A 7 -3.64 35.16 -29.79
N HIS A 8 -4.35 34.23 -30.41
CA HIS A 8 -5.08 33.18 -29.71
C HIS A 8 -4.10 32.15 -29.14
N HIS A 9 -3.96 32.09 -27.81
CA HIS A 9 -3.04 31.20 -27.14
C HIS A 9 -3.55 29.75 -27.14
N SER A 10 -2.76 28.82 -27.69
CA SER A 10 -3.00 27.36 -27.60
C SER A 10 -2.89 26.88 -26.15
N ILE A 11 -3.80 26.01 -25.70
CA ILE A 11 -3.81 25.44 -24.34
C ILE A 11 -2.48 24.75 -23.97
N CYS A 12 -1.73 24.26 -24.97
CA CYS A 12 -0.41 23.62 -24.78
C CYS A 12 0.69 24.56 -24.29
N LYS A 13 0.43 25.88 -24.18
CA LYS A 13 1.36 26.80 -23.49
C LYS A 13 1.32 26.67 -21.97
N HIS A 14 0.22 26.15 -21.42
CA HIS A 14 -0.02 26.09 -19.97
C HIS A 14 -0.31 24.68 -19.46
N CYS A 15 -0.51 23.73 -20.38
CA CYS A 15 -0.81 22.34 -20.08
C CYS A 15 0.14 21.42 -20.84
N MET A 16 0.31 20.20 -20.33
CA MET A 16 1.08 19.16 -20.99
C MET A 16 0.26 18.59 -22.17
N CYS A 17 0.84 18.59 -23.36
CA CYS A 17 0.21 18.08 -24.58
C CYS A 17 1.01 16.91 -25.14
N ASP A 18 0.39 15.74 -25.18
CA ASP A 18 0.93 14.53 -25.77
C ASP A 18 0.16 14.20 -27.06
N GLN A 19 0.81 14.44 -28.19
CA GLN A 19 0.20 14.19 -29.50
C GLN A 19 0.15 12.70 -29.86
N GLN A 20 1.03 11.86 -29.31
CA GLN A 20 1.03 10.41 -29.57
C GLN A 20 -0.17 9.76 -28.89
N LEU A 21 -0.48 10.19 -27.67
CA LEU A 21 -1.63 9.74 -26.90
C LEU A 21 -2.90 10.57 -27.15
N ALA A 22 -2.85 11.55 -28.06
CA ALA A 22 -3.94 12.50 -28.32
C ALA A 22 -4.53 13.15 -27.05
N THR A 23 -3.69 13.34 -26.03
CA THR A 23 -4.10 13.69 -24.65
C THR A 23 -3.52 15.03 -24.23
N ILE A 24 -4.34 15.84 -23.56
CA ILE A 24 -3.95 17.10 -22.92
C ILE A 24 -4.23 17.01 -21.43
N THR A 25 -3.23 17.32 -20.60
CA THR A 25 -3.34 17.29 -19.14
C THR A 25 -2.98 18.65 -18.55
N CYS A 26 -3.93 19.22 -17.82
CA CYS A 26 -3.81 20.49 -17.11
C CYS A 26 -3.87 20.25 -15.60
N THR A 27 -2.90 20.78 -14.86
CA THR A 27 -2.83 20.71 -13.40
C THR A 27 -2.18 21.96 -12.84
N GLY A 28 -2.61 22.39 -11.65
CA GLY A 28 -2.02 23.52 -10.93
C GLY A 28 -3.06 24.43 -10.31
N GLN A 29 -2.89 24.74 -9.02
CA GLN A 29 -3.85 25.53 -8.25
C GLN A 29 -3.98 27.00 -8.72
N ASN A 30 -2.94 27.52 -9.38
CA ASN A 30 -2.90 28.89 -9.93
C ASN A 30 -3.35 28.96 -11.39
N LEU A 31 -3.74 27.83 -11.99
CA LEU A 31 -4.15 27.79 -13.39
C LEU A 31 -5.59 28.30 -13.53
N TYR A 32 -5.76 29.46 -14.16
CA TYR A 32 -7.09 30.03 -14.40
C TYR A 32 -7.49 29.83 -15.86
N ILE A 33 -8.51 28.99 -16.10
CA ILE A 33 -8.97 28.64 -17.44
C ILE A 33 -10.40 29.14 -17.64
N GLN A 34 -10.58 30.13 -18.51
CA GLN A 34 -11.91 30.61 -18.90
C GLN A 34 -12.37 30.06 -20.25
N THR A 35 -11.45 29.94 -21.21
CA THR A 35 -11.76 29.51 -22.57
C THR A 35 -10.72 28.51 -23.04
N ILE A 36 -11.17 27.41 -23.62
CA ILE A 36 -10.33 26.34 -24.14
C ILE A 36 -10.48 26.28 -25.66
N LYS A 37 -9.35 26.48 -26.34
CA LYS A 37 -9.19 26.14 -27.75
C LYS A 37 -8.31 24.90 -27.87
N LEU A 38 -8.93 23.79 -28.24
CA LEU A 38 -8.23 22.50 -28.40
C LEU A 38 -7.56 22.41 -29.78
N PRO A 39 -6.35 21.83 -29.85
CA PRO A 39 -5.77 21.37 -31.11
C PRO A 39 -6.68 20.34 -31.81
N ASN A 40 -6.59 20.27 -33.14
CA ASN A 40 -7.42 19.34 -33.92
C ASN A 40 -7.07 17.87 -33.67
N TRP A 41 -5.88 17.54 -33.15
CA TRP A 41 -5.50 16.17 -32.84
C TRP A 41 -5.97 15.71 -31.46
N ALA A 42 -6.44 16.61 -30.59
CA ALA A 42 -6.76 16.27 -29.20
C ALA A 42 -8.09 15.52 -29.10
N GLU A 43 -8.04 14.33 -28.52
CA GLU A 43 -9.21 13.48 -28.26
C GLU A 43 -9.55 13.40 -26.77
N VAL A 44 -8.56 13.64 -25.90
CA VAL A 44 -8.70 13.54 -24.44
C VAL A 44 -8.24 14.83 -23.76
N LEU A 45 -9.06 15.36 -22.87
CA LEU A 45 -8.71 16.49 -22.01
C LEU A 45 -8.89 16.11 -20.54
N HIS A 46 -7.80 16.20 -19.78
CA HIS A 46 -7.77 16.01 -18.34
C HIS A 46 -7.44 17.32 -17.64
N ILE A 47 -8.27 17.73 -16.70
CA ILE A 47 -8.05 18.85 -15.80
C ILE A 47 -8.18 18.32 -14.38
N HIS A 48 -7.18 18.53 -13.54
CA HIS A 48 -7.27 18.14 -12.15
C HIS A 48 -6.47 19.06 -11.24
N ASN A 49 -6.89 19.15 -9.97
CA ASN A 49 -6.23 19.98 -8.96
C ASN A 49 -6.11 21.46 -9.39
N VAL A 50 -7.21 22.00 -9.91
CA VAL A 50 -7.37 23.40 -10.34
C VAL A 50 -8.46 24.04 -9.49
N ASN A 51 -8.45 25.37 -9.31
CA ASN A 51 -9.54 26.07 -8.65
C ASN A 51 -10.46 26.72 -9.68
N MET A 52 -11.54 26.04 -10.05
CA MET A 52 -12.40 26.45 -11.15
C MET A 52 -13.88 26.22 -10.83
N LYS A 53 -14.58 27.28 -10.43
CA LYS A 53 -16.01 27.23 -10.07
C LYS A 53 -16.96 26.97 -11.24
N HIS A 54 -16.55 27.29 -12.47
CA HIS A 54 -17.36 27.19 -13.68
C HIS A 54 -16.66 26.35 -14.74
N LEU A 55 -17.41 25.55 -15.50
CA LEU A 55 -16.84 24.88 -16.68
C LEU A 55 -16.29 25.93 -17.67
N PRO A 56 -15.10 25.70 -18.27
CA PRO A 56 -14.54 26.63 -19.23
C PRO A 56 -15.36 26.62 -20.53
N HIS A 57 -15.38 27.75 -21.23
CA HIS A 57 -16.01 27.84 -22.53
C HIS A 57 -15.16 27.11 -23.58
N PHE A 58 -15.72 26.12 -24.26
CA PHE A 58 -15.04 25.41 -25.33
C PHE A 58 -15.31 26.07 -26.69
N THR A 59 -14.26 26.29 -27.47
CA THR A 59 -14.43 26.55 -28.90
C THR A 59 -14.89 25.28 -29.61
N TYR A 60 -15.66 25.42 -30.70
CA TYR A 60 -16.17 24.28 -31.46
C TYR A 60 -15.07 23.27 -31.80
N ASN A 61 -15.24 22.01 -31.37
CA ASN A 61 -14.30 20.92 -31.58
C ASN A 61 -15.05 19.59 -31.69
N THR A 62 -14.83 18.88 -32.79
CA THR A 62 -15.49 17.60 -33.09
C THR A 62 -14.64 16.38 -32.74
N ASN A 63 -13.42 16.56 -32.24
CA ASN A 63 -12.44 15.49 -32.05
C ASN A 63 -12.36 15.03 -30.59
N LEU A 64 -12.66 15.92 -29.63
CA LEU A 64 -12.73 15.57 -28.22
C LEU A 64 -13.77 14.46 -27.99
N ARG A 65 -13.33 13.39 -27.34
CA ARG A 65 -14.12 12.21 -26.95
C ARG A 65 -14.22 12.07 -25.44
N VAL A 66 -13.16 12.42 -24.72
CA VAL A 66 -13.08 12.24 -23.27
C VAL A 66 -12.78 13.57 -22.59
N LEU A 67 -13.67 13.97 -21.69
CA LEU A 67 -13.49 15.13 -20.82
C LEU A 67 -13.46 14.69 -19.36
N ARG A 68 -12.31 14.89 -18.71
CA ARG A 68 -12.15 14.64 -17.28
C ARG A 68 -11.79 15.93 -16.57
N ILE A 69 -12.63 16.35 -15.63
CA ILE A 69 -12.39 17.50 -14.78
C ILE A 69 -12.67 17.06 -13.35
N ASN A 70 -11.65 16.57 -12.66
CA ASN A 70 -11.81 16.03 -11.31
C ASN A 70 -11.08 16.90 -10.30
N ASN A 71 -11.58 17.00 -9.06
CA ASN A 71 -10.93 17.78 -8.01
C ASN A 71 -10.63 19.22 -8.47
N ALA A 72 -11.63 19.86 -9.07
CA ALA A 72 -11.52 21.21 -9.65
C ALA A 72 -12.36 22.26 -8.91
N LYS A 73 -13.06 21.88 -7.83
CA LYS A 73 -14.02 22.73 -7.10
C LYS A 73 -15.12 23.31 -8.01
N MET A 74 -15.49 22.58 -9.06
CA MET A 74 -16.53 23.01 -9.99
C MET A 74 -17.90 22.97 -9.33
N GLU A 75 -18.63 24.08 -9.39
CA GLU A 75 -19.96 24.24 -8.78
C GLU A 75 -21.03 24.37 -9.87
N ASN A 76 -20.78 25.20 -10.88
CA ASN A 76 -21.81 25.67 -11.80
C ASN A 76 -21.59 25.17 -13.23
N LEU A 77 -22.67 24.68 -13.85
CA LEU A 77 -22.73 24.27 -15.24
C LEU A 77 -23.79 25.11 -15.97
N HIS A 78 -23.52 25.52 -17.20
CA HIS A 78 -24.47 26.25 -18.04
C HIS A 78 -25.15 25.29 -19.02
N PRO A 79 -26.46 25.43 -19.36
CA PRO A 79 -27.16 24.51 -20.27
C PRO A 79 -26.47 24.30 -21.63
N LEU A 80 -25.82 25.34 -22.14
CA LEU A 80 -25.15 25.35 -23.45
C LEU A 80 -23.67 24.88 -23.40
N SER A 81 -23.21 24.36 -22.26
CA SER A 81 -21.79 24.03 -22.00
C SER A 81 -21.19 23.06 -23.01
N PHE A 82 -21.99 22.13 -23.55
CA PHE A 82 -21.50 21.02 -24.38
C PHE A 82 -21.82 21.15 -25.87
N ILE A 83 -22.47 22.23 -26.30
CA ILE A 83 -22.83 22.43 -27.72
C ILE A 83 -21.60 22.48 -28.63
N SER A 84 -20.51 23.07 -28.12
CA SER A 84 -19.24 23.17 -28.86
C SER A 84 -18.46 21.86 -28.98
N ILE A 85 -18.79 20.82 -28.20
CA ILE A 85 -18.06 19.56 -28.14
C ILE A 85 -19.01 18.35 -28.25
N PRO A 86 -19.74 18.22 -29.38
CA PRO A 86 -20.89 17.33 -29.49
C PRO A 86 -20.55 15.83 -29.53
N ASN A 87 -19.29 15.48 -29.79
CA ASN A 87 -18.86 14.09 -29.96
C ASN A 87 -18.29 13.45 -28.68
N LEU A 88 -18.53 14.03 -27.50
CA LEU A 88 -18.11 13.44 -26.24
C LEU A 88 -18.74 12.05 -26.04
N GLU A 89 -17.89 11.10 -25.68
CA GLU A 89 -18.26 9.73 -25.31
C GLU A 89 -18.18 9.52 -23.80
N THR A 90 -17.31 10.27 -23.12
CA THR A 90 -17.04 10.09 -21.70
C THR A 90 -16.89 11.44 -21.00
N ILE A 91 -17.65 11.62 -19.92
CA ILE A 91 -17.56 12.76 -19.02
C ILE A 91 -17.27 12.25 -17.61
N HIS A 92 -16.16 12.71 -17.03
CA HIS A 92 -15.88 12.55 -15.60
C HIS A 92 -15.78 13.90 -14.93
N PHE A 93 -16.70 14.17 -14.02
CA PHE A 93 -16.68 15.33 -13.14
C PHE A 93 -16.67 14.92 -11.67
N ALA A 94 -15.97 13.83 -11.35
CA ALA A 94 -15.90 13.34 -9.99
C ALA A 94 -15.13 14.32 -9.08
N ASP A 95 -15.39 14.28 -7.76
CA ASP A 95 -14.64 15.08 -6.78
C ASP A 95 -14.80 16.60 -7.00
N ASN A 96 -16.00 17.07 -7.30
CA ASN A 96 -16.29 18.49 -7.44
C ASN A 96 -17.37 18.93 -6.42
N MET A 97 -17.94 20.11 -6.63
CA MET A 97 -18.93 20.72 -5.74
C MET A 97 -20.28 20.93 -6.47
N ILE A 98 -20.56 20.13 -7.49
CA ILE A 98 -21.76 20.27 -8.33
C ILE A 98 -22.98 19.86 -7.50
N SER A 99 -23.96 20.75 -7.36
CA SER A 99 -25.22 20.45 -6.66
C SER A 99 -26.40 20.26 -7.59
N GLU A 100 -26.42 20.97 -8.71
CA GLU A 100 -27.51 20.97 -9.68
C GLU A 100 -26.97 20.77 -11.10
N LEU A 101 -27.80 20.18 -11.95
CA LEU A 101 -27.54 20.05 -13.37
C LEU A 101 -28.67 20.76 -14.13
N PRO A 102 -28.35 21.70 -15.04
CA PRO A 102 -29.39 22.36 -15.83
C PRO A 102 -30.12 21.38 -16.76
N ASP A 103 -31.39 21.67 -17.02
CA ASP A 103 -32.20 20.93 -17.99
C ASP A 103 -31.51 20.87 -19.35
N ASN A 104 -31.64 19.72 -20.01
CA ASN A 104 -31.11 19.45 -21.34
C ASN A 104 -29.57 19.57 -21.49
N LEU A 105 -28.81 19.65 -20.39
CA LEU A 105 -27.35 19.85 -20.41
C LEU A 105 -26.62 18.86 -21.33
N PHE A 106 -26.98 17.58 -21.30
CA PHE A 106 -26.32 16.53 -22.10
C PHE A 106 -27.08 16.16 -23.38
N GLN A 107 -28.19 16.83 -23.71
CA GLN A 107 -28.98 16.54 -24.92
C GLN A 107 -28.17 16.60 -26.24
N PRO A 108 -27.16 17.48 -26.40
CA PRO A 108 -26.34 17.48 -27.62
C PRO A 108 -25.44 16.24 -27.79
N LEU A 109 -25.24 15.43 -26.74
CA LEU A 109 -24.21 14.40 -26.67
C LEU A 109 -24.72 13.01 -27.07
N HIS A 110 -25.03 12.83 -28.36
CA HIS A 110 -25.56 11.56 -28.90
C HIS A 110 -24.57 10.39 -28.90
N LYS A 111 -23.31 10.60 -28.50
CA LYS A 111 -22.28 9.55 -28.38
C LYS A 111 -21.92 9.22 -26.93
N LEU A 112 -22.59 9.85 -25.96
CA LEU A 112 -22.27 9.67 -24.55
C LEU A 112 -22.49 8.22 -24.11
N ARG A 113 -21.46 7.63 -23.50
CA ARG A 113 -21.46 6.26 -22.98
C ARG A 113 -21.19 6.20 -21.49
N ILE A 114 -20.35 7.09 -20.99
CA ILE A 114 -19.94 7.13 -19.58
C ILE A 114 -20.20 8.53 -19.02
N LEU A 115 -21.01 8.57 -17.96
CA LEU A 115 -21.24 9.79 -17.18
C LEU A 115 -20.90 9.52 -15.72
N ASN A 116 -19.84 10.14 -15.24
CA ASN A 116 -19.38 10.02 -13.87
C ASN A 116 -19.47 11.36 -13.14
N LEU A 117 -20.34 11.39 -12.12
CA LEU A 117 -20.63 12.54 -11.27
C LEU A 117 -20.35 12.22 -9.80
N ALA A 118 -19.52 11.21 -9.51
CA ALA A 118 -19.22 10.76 -8.15
C ALA A 118 -18.67 11.87 -7.24
N ARG A 119 -18.96 11.79 -5.94
CA ARG A 119 -18.41 12.65 -4.88
C ARG A 119 -18.58 14.13 -5.20
N ASN A 120 -19.82 14.50 -5.52
CA ASN A 120 -20.28 15.86 -5.71
C ASN A 120 -21.25 16.25 -4.57
N LYS A 121 -22.11 17.24 -4.81
CA LYS A 121 -23.16 17.70 -3.90
C LYS A 121 -24.55 17.48 -4.49
N ILE A 122 -24.67 16.54 -5.42
CA ILE A 122 -25.95 16.23 -6.07
C ILE A 122 -26.83 15.52 -5.04
N ASN A 123 -27.98 16.10 -4.74
CA ASN A 123 -28.96 15.50 -3.84
C ASN A 123 -30.26 15.14 -4.59
N ASN A 124 -30.72 16.01 -5.49
CA ASN A 124 -32.00 15.87 -6.17
C ASN A 124 -31.90 14.93 -7.39
N VAL A 125 -32.59 13.80 -7.34
CA VAL A 125 -32.71 12.84 -8.45
C VAL A 125 -33.59 13.32 -9.60
N GLY A 126 -34.46 14.31 -9.38
CA GLY A 126 -35.32 14.89 -10.41
C GLY A 126 -34.53 15.51 -11.57
N ILE A 127 -33.30 15.96 -11.32
CA ILE A 127 -32.44 16.58 -12.34
C ILE A 127 -32.01 15.62 -13.45
N PHE A 128 -32.17 14.31 -13.25
CA PHE A 128 -31.81 13.31 -14.25
C PHE A 128 -32.94 13.04 -15.24
N GLU A 129 -34.15 13.50 -14.95
CA GLU A 129 -35.27 13.41 -15.88
C GLU A 129 -34.96 14.27 -17.12
N ASN A 130 -34.97 13.65 -18.30
CA ASN A 130 -34.72 14.31 -19.58
C ASN A 130 -33.34 15.01 -19.74
N ILE A 131 -32.34 14.70 -18.92
CA ILE A 131 -31.01 15.34 -19.09
C ILE A 131 -30.15 14.71 -20.20
N ILE A 132 -30.40 13.44 -20.53
CA ILE A 132 -29.73 12.66 -21.58
C ILE A 132 -30.75 12.36 -22.70
N PRO A 133 -30.33 12.26 -23.98
CA PRO A 133 -31.23 11.86 -25.05
C PRO A 133 -31.88 10.49 -24.82
N ASN A 134 -33.19 10.39 -25.02
CA ASN A 134 -34.00 9.20 -24.69
C ASN A 134 -33.55 7.89 -25.38
N ASN A 135 -32.81 7.98 -26.49
CA ASN A 135 -32.34 6.82 -27.25
C ASN A 135 -30.96 6.31 -26.81
N ILE A 136 -30.35 6.92 -25.79
CA ILE A 136 -29.01 6.56 -25.31
C ILE A 136 -29.12 5.62 -24.12
N ILE A 137 -28.41 4.50 -24.21
CA ILE A 137 -28.14 3.61 -23.09
C ILE A 137 -26.67 3.80 -22.71
N LEU A 138 -26.44 4.32 -21.52
CA LEU A 138 -25.09 4.48 -20.99
C LEU A 138 -24.47 3.10 -20.74
N ASP A 139 -23.19 2.97 -21.05
CA ASP A 139 -22.42 1.84 -20.57
C ASP A 139 -22.20 1.97 -19.06
N GLN A 140 -22.02 3.19 -18.54
CA GLN A 140 -21.78 3.43 -17.13
C GLN A 140 -22.37 4.77 -16.66
N PHE A 141 -23.08 4.73 -15.54
CA PHE A 141 -23.55 5.90 -14.80
C PHE A 141 -23.09 5.83 -13.34
N VAL A 142 -22.37 6.87 -12.88
CA VAL A 142 -21.72 6.88 -11.57
C VAL A 142 -22.18 8.07 -10.73
N LEU A 143 -22.76 7.78 -9.56
CA LEU A 143 -23.20 8.77 -8.57
C LEU A 143 -22.60 8.53 -7.18
N ASP A 144 -21.64 7.62 -7.04
CA ASP A 144 -21.03 7.26 -5.75
C ASP A 144 -20.72 8.48 -4.87
N GLY A 145 -21.07 8.45 -3.59
CA GLY A 145 -20.75 9.51 -2.63
C GLY A 145 -21.57 10.79 -2.76
N ASN A 146 -22.65 10.78 -3.56
CA ASN A 146 -23.66 11.84 -3.56
C ASN A 146 -24.82 11.45 -2.65
N ILE A 147 -25.05 12.18 -1.57
CA ILE A 147 -26.17 11.89 -0.66
C ILE A 147 -27.48 12.35 -1.31
N LEU A 148 -28.22 11.40 -1.85
CA LEU A 148 -29.46 11.63 -2.57
C LEU A 148 -30.61 11.88 -1.59
N GLU A 149 -31.35 12.96 -1.82
CA GLU A 149 -32.51 13.37 -1.03
C GLU A 149 -33.60 13.91 -1.96
N ARG A 150 -34.84 14.04 -1.46
CA ARG A 150 -35.88 14.80 -2.17
C ARG A 150 -35.85 16.25 -1.77
N THR A 151 -35.68 17.10 -2.76
CA THR A 151 -36.07 18.50 -2.68
C THR A 151 -37.51 18.65 -3.13
N PHE A 152 -38.37 19.16 -2.25
CA PHE A 152 -39.74 19.51 -2.53
C PHE A 152 -39.80 20.53 -3.67
N MET A 153 -40.23 20.14 -4.86
CA MET A 153 -40.79 21.09 -5.80
C MET A 153 -42.27 21.25 -5.45
N LEU A 154 -42.58 22.41 -4.89
CA LEU A 154 -43.92 22.85 -4.56
C LEU A 154 -44.80 22.82 -5.83
N ASN A 155 -45.98 22.21 -5.69
CA ASN A 155 -47.20 22.45 -6.47
C ASN A 155 -47.43 21.75 -7.82
N ASP A 156 -46.47 21.03 -8.41
CA ASP A 156 -46.77 20.25 -9.61
C ASP A 156 -46.58 18.74 -9.36
N ASN A 157 -47.62 17.96 -9.65
CA ASN A 157 -47.59 16.49 -9.68
C ASN A 157 -46.69 15.92 -10.81
N SER A 158 -45.70 16.69 -11.29
CA SER A 158 -44.79 16.32 -12.37
C SER A 158 -43.45 15.85 -11.81
N GLY A 159 -43.16 14.57 -12.03
CA GLY A 159 -41.78 14.03 -12.05
C GLY A 159 -41.31 13.45 -10.73
N TYR A 160 -41.31 12.12 -10.62
CA TYR A 160 -40.68 11.40 -9.51
C TYR A 160 -39.14 11.33 -9.65
N GLY A 161 -38.55 11.93 -10.70
CA GLY A 161 -37.16 11.72 -11.11
C GLY A 161 -36.90 10.26 -11.52
N THR A 162 -35.96 10.00 -12.41
CA THR A 162 -35.55 8.61 -12.70
C THR A 162 -34.08 8.56 -13.09
N PHE A 163 -33.44 7.41 -12.87
CA PHE A 163 -32.09 7.19 -13.35
C PHE A 163 -32.08 6.97 -14.88
N PRO A 164 -31.06 7.43 -15.61
CA PRO A 164 -30.93 7.13 -17.03
C PRO A 164 -30.78 5.63 -17.28
N LEU A 165 -31.11 5.18 -18.50
CA LEU A 165 -30.83 3.81 -18.92
C LEU A 165 -29.32 3.56 -18.92
N ALA A 166 -28.85 2.63 -18.08
CA ALA A 166 -27.44 2.30 -17.95
C ALA A 166 -27.21 0.80 -17.74
N LYS A 167 -26.13 0.26 -18.32
CA LYS A 167 -25.70 -1.14 -18.10
C LYS A 167 -24.95 -1.32 -16.78
N GLN A 168 -24.30 -0.26 -16.30
CA GLN A 168 -23.58 -0.25 -15.03
C GLN A 168 -24.04 0.95 -14.21
N LEU A 169 -24.50 0.68 -12.99
CA LEU A 169 -25.02 1.68 -12.08
C LEU A 169 -24.22 1.65 -10.78
N HIS A 170 -23.57 2.78 -10.47
CA HIS A 170 -22.75 2.93 -9.27
C HIS A 170 -23.43 3.94 -8.33
N LEU A 171 -23.89 3.44 -7.20
CA LEU A 171 -24.69 4.15 -6.21
C LEU A 171 -24.13 3.91 -4.79
N SER A 172 -22.82 3.70 -4.68
CA SER A 172 -22.19 3.51 -3.38
C SER A 172 -22.26 4.77 -2.53
N ASN A 173 -22.59 4.63 -1.24
CA ASN A 173 -22.68 5.75 -0.29
C ASN A 173 -23.57 6.90 -0.82
N THR A 174 -24.77 6.55 -1.29
CA THR A 174 -25.72 7.53 -1.84
C THR A 174 -26.90 7.83 -0.93
N GLY A 175 -26.97 7.18 0.24
CA GLY A 175 -28.07 7.37 1.18
C GLY A 175 -29.35 6.62 0.80
N ILE A 176 -29.26 5.68 -0.15
CA ILE A 176 -30.36 4.76 -0.48
C ILE A 176 -30.63 3.88 0.74
N ILE A 177 -31.90 3.79 1.12
CA ILE A 177 -32.36 3.00 2.27
C ILE A 177 -33.23 1.82 1.86
N GLY A 178 -33.68 1.75 0.61
CA GLY A 178 -34.46 0.60 0.19
C GLY A 178 -34.55 0.42 -1.31
N ILE A 179 -34.84 -0.81 -1.72
CA ILE A 179 -35.08 -1.20 -3.11
C ILE A 179 -36.29 -2.12 -3.16
N THR A 180 -37.25 -1.75 -4.00
CA THR A 180 -38.41 -2.57 -4.35
C THR A 180 -38.32 -2.94 -5.84
N LYS A 181 -39.28 -3.73 -6.34
CA LYS A 181 -39.33 -4.06 -7.77
C LYS A 181 -39.47 -2.82 -8.67
N ASP A 182 -40.15 -1.77 -8.19
CA ASP A 182 -40.55 -0.60 -8.98
C ASP A 182 -39.80 0.69 -8.58
N TYR A 183 -39.13 0.72 -7.42
CA TYR A 183 -38.56 1.95 -6.86
C TYR A 183 -37.26 1.73 -6.09
N PHE A 184 -36.34 2.68 -6.20
CA PHE A 184 -35.34 2.98 -5.19
C PHE A 184 -35.91 3.93 -4.14
N ILE A 185 -35.55 3.73 -2.88
CA ILE A 185 -36.08 4.46 -1.74
C ILE A 185 -34.93 5.24 -1.08
N LEU A 186 -35.10 6.54 -0.91
CA LEU A 186 -34.13 7.44 -0.28
C LEU A 186 -34.60 7.87 1.13
N SER A 187 -33.65 8.05 2.05
CA SER A 187 -33.91 8.57 3.41
C SER A 187 -34.38 10.02 3.39
N GLU A 188 -35.17 10.40 4.39
CA GLU A 188 -35.60 11.79 4.59
C GLU A 188 -34.45 12.69 5.09
N ASN A 189 -34.59 13.97 4.75
CA ASN A 189 -33.86 15.13 5.25
C ASN A 189 -34.09 15.26 6.78
N LYS A 190 -33.04 15.49 7.58
CA LYS A 190 -33.08 15.49 9.07
C LYS A 190 -34.00 16.54 9.72
N ASN A 191 -34.77 17.31 8.95
CA ASN A 191 -35.45 18.54 9.37
C ASN A 191 -36.99 18.53 9.25
N SER A 192 -37.66 17.44 8.83
CA SER A 192 -39.14 17.38 8.78
C SER A 192 -39.74 16.49 9.86
N ILE A 193 -40.84 16.96 10.43
CA ILE A 193 -41.58 16.37 11.56
C ILE A 193 -42.52 15.22 11.11
N ASN A 194 -42.62 14.95 9.81
CA ASN A 194 -43.51 13.93 9.23
C ASN A 194 -42.74 13.06 8.23
N GLU A 195 -42.45 11.81 8.61
CA GLU A 195 -41.70 10.83 7.82
C GLU A 195 -42.26 10.65 6.40
N LYS A 196 -41.69 11.33 5.40
CA LYS A 196 -42.04 11.14 3.99
C LYS A 196 -40.84 10.62 3.20
N TRP A 197 -40.96 9.36 2.80
CA TRP A 197 -39.99 8.61 2.02
C TRP A 197 -40.00 9.08 0.56
N THR A 198 -38.83 9.10 -0.09
CA THR A 198 -38.73 9.43 -1.52
C THR A 198 -38.56 8.19 -2.34
N MET A 199 -39.45 8.01 -3.31
CA MET A 199 -39.45 6.86 -4.21
C MET A 199 -39.01 7.32 -5.61
N VAL A 200 -37.93 6.71 -6.11
CA VAL A 200 -37.37 6.94 -7.44
C VAL A 200 -37.74 5.76 -8.33
N PRO A 201 -38.65 5.93 -9.31
CA PRO A 201 -39.06 4.88 -10.21
C PRO A 201 -37.88 4.20 -10.93
N PHE A 202 -37.95 2.87 -10.97
CA PHE A 202 -37.00 2.02 -11.69
C PHE A 202 -37.75 0.92 -12.42
N SER A 203 -37.84 1.08 -13.74
CA SER A 203 -38.62 0.26 -14.65
C SER A 203 -38.01 -1.13 -14.88
N TYR A 204 -38.85 -2.06 -15.37
CA TYR A 204 -38.40 -3.36 -15.86
C TYR A 204 -37.32 -3.24 -16.94
N GLN A 205 -37.43 -2.25 -17.84
CA GLN A 205 -36.42 -2.04 -18.87
C GLN A 205 -35.04 -1.76 -18.26
N GLN A 206 -34.98 -0.89 -17.25
CA GLN A 206 -33.73 -0.59 -16.53
C GLN A 206 -33.15 -1.84 -15.86
N TRP A 207 -33.97 -2.64 -15.16
CA TRP A 207 -33.53 -3.93 -14.62
C TRP A 207 -33.01 -4.88 -15.71
N SER A 208 -33.68 -4.95 -16.86
CA SER A 208 -33.35 -5.90 -17.93
C SER A 208 -31.97 -5.67 -18.56
N ILE A 209 -31.51 -4.41 -18.63
CA ILE A 209 -30.24 -4.03 -19.25
C ILE A 209 -29.07 -4.00 -18.27
N LEU A 210 -29.35 -3.97 -16.97
CA LEU A 210 -28.34 -3.81 -15.92
C LEU A 210 -27.47 -5.07 -15.78
N LYS A 211 -26.15 -4.87 -15.76
CA LYS A 211 -25.11 -5.92 -15.62
C LYS A 211 -24.25 -5.72 -14.39
N TYR A 212 -24.07 -4.48 -13.96
CA TYR A 212 -23.29 -4.11 -12.78
C TYR A 212 -24.13 -3.22 -11.88
N LEU A 213 -24.16 -3.54 -10.59
CA LEU A 213 -24.80 -2.73 -9.58
C LEU A 213 -23.91 -2.64 -8.34
N ASP A 214 -23.59 -1.42 -7.95
CA ASP A 214 -22.85 -1.14 -6.72
C ASP A 214 -23.70 -0.29 -5.80
N LEU A 215 -24.01 -0.86 -4.64
CA LEU A 215 -24.82 -0.27 -3.58
C LEU A 215 -24.08 -0.30 -2.24
N SER A 216 -22.76 -0.42 -2.29
CA SER A 216 -21.90 -0.49 -1.12
C SER A 216 -22.01 0.77 -0.26
N TYR A 217 -21.74 0.67 1.03
CA TYR A 217 -21.77 1.77 1.99
C TYR A 217 -23.14 2.44 2.16
N ASN A 218 -24.23 1.77 1.79
CA ASN A 218 -25.59 2.19 2.10
C ASN A 218 -26.09 1.43 3.33
N GLN A 219 -25.67 1.87 4.52
CA GLN A 219 -25.83 1.13 5.78
C GLN A 219 -27.30 0.85 6.17
N LYS A 220 -28.24 1.67 5.69
CA LYS A 220 -29.68 1.52 5.96
C LYS A 220 -30.43 0.76 4.87
N LEU A 221 -29.73 0.25 3.86
CA LEU A 221 -30.32 -0.39 2.68
C LEU A 221 -31.13 -1.63 3.06
N LYS A 222 -32.41 -1.66 2.65
CA LYS A 222 -33.28 -2.84 2.70
C LYS A 222 -33.69 -3.26 1.29
N ILE A 223 -33.34 -4.47 0.87
CA ILE A 223 -33.67 -4.98 -0.47
C ILE A 223 -34.87 -5.93 -0.34
N ASN A 224 -35.97 -5.62 -1.02
CA ASN A 224 -37.15 -6.48 -1.09
C ASN A 224 -36.89 -7.71 -1.97
N HIS A 225 -37.41 -8.89 -1.60
CA HIS A 225 -37.24 -10.12 -2.40
C HIS A 225 -37.66 -9.97 -3.88
N LEU A 226 -38.73 -9.23 -4.18
CA LEU A 226 -39.18 -9.03 -5.56
C LEU A 226 -38.15 -8.26 -6.39
N ALA A 227 -37.35 -7.39 -5.77
CA ALA A 227 -36.25 -6.72 -6.44
C ALA A 227 -35.12 -7.72 -6.77
N LEU A 228 -34.77 -8.61 -5.83
CA LEU A 228 -33.78 -9.67 -6.07
C LEU A 228 -34.19 -10.56 -7.26
N GLU A 229 -35.48 -10.86 -7.41
CA GLU A 229 -35.97 -11.64 -8.56
C GLU A 229 -35.79 -10.93 -9.92
N LEU A 230 -35.67 -9.59 -9.94
CA LEU A 230 -35.38 -8.82 -11.15
C LEU A 230 -33.86 -8.67 -11.41
N MET A 231 -33.01 -8.93 -10.43
CA MET A 231 -31.54 -8.84 -10.53
C MET A 231 -30.90 -9.99 -11.32
N ASN A 232 -31.67 -10.86 -11.98
CA ASN A 232 -31.18 -12.04 -12.67
C ASN A 232 -30.18 -11.77 -13.81
N ASN A 233 -30.14 -10.56 -14.35
CA ASN A 233 -29.21 -10.18 -15.42
C ASN A 233 -27.90 -9.59 -14.93
N ILE A 234 -27.79 -9.31 -13.62
CA ILE A 234 -26.62 -8.71 -12.99
C ILE A 234 -25.50 -9.76 -12.91
N THR A 235 -24.36 -9.44 -13.50
CA THR A 235 -23.14 -10.26 -13.47
C THR A 235 -22.18 -9.85 -12.36
N THR A 236 -22.28 -8.60 -11.90
CA THR A 236 -21.47 -8.05 -10.82
C THR A 236 -22.35 -7.27 -9.84
N LEU A 237 -22.35 -7.69 -8.59
CA LEU A 237 -23.12 -7.07 -7.52
C LEU A 237 -22.21 -6.75 -6.34
N LYS A 238 -22.25 -5.49 -5.86
CA LYS A 238 -21.52 -5.06 -4.68
C LYS A 238 -22.46 -4.47 -3.63
N LEU A 239 -22.35 -4.97 -2.41
CA LEU A 239 -23.12 -4.59 -1.23
C LEU A 239 -22.20 -4.46 0.00
N ASP A 240 -20.94 -4.10 -0.22
CA ASP A 240 -19.94 -3.97 0.85
C ASP A 240 -20.42 -2.93 1.87
N HIS A 241 -20.23 -3.15 3.18
CA HIS A 241 -20.66 -2.23 4.24
C HIS A 241 -22.15 -1.82 4.20
N SER A 242 -23.01 -2.65 3.62
CA SER A 242 -24.47 -2.45 3.57
C SER A 242 -25.19 -3.50 4.41
N LYS A 243 -26.47 -3.26 4.71
CA LYS A 243 -27.33 -4.26 5.35
C LYS A 243 -27.88 -5.21 4.29
N ILE A 244 -27.77 -6.51 4.53
CA ILE A 244 -28.17 -7.55 3.58
C ILE A 244 -29.38 -8.32 4.14
N PRO A 245 -30.48 -8.44 3.39
CA PRO A 245 -31.67 -9.16 3.86
C PRO A 245 -31.41 -10.67 3.92
N ASN A 246 -32.08 -11.38 4.84
CA ASN A 246 -31.90 -12.82 5.05
C ASN A 246 -32.15 -13.64 3.76
N GLU A 247 -33.08 -13.18 2.92
CA GLU A 247 -33.44 -13.82 1.65
C GLU A 247 -32.32 -13.76 0.60
N PHE A 248 -31.37 -12.83 0.75
CA PHE A 248 -30.27 -12.62 -0.17
C PHE A 248 -29.42 -13.87 -0.34
N MET A 249 -29.07 -14.55 0.76
CA MET A 249 -28.18 -15.72 0.68
C MET A 249 -28.81 -16.87 -0.09
N LYS A 250 -30.10 -17.12 0.15
CA LYS A 250 -30.86 -18.11 -0.61
C LYS A 250 -30.98 -17.74 -2.08
N TRP A 251 -31.21 -16.47 -2.39
CA TRP A 251 -31.21 -15.98 -3.77
C TRP A 251 -29.85 -16.12 -4.44
N LEU A 252 -28.77 -15.74 -3.74
CA LEU A 252 -27.40 -15.84 -4.19
C LEU A 252 -27.08 -17.27 -4.57
N ASP A 253 -27.42 -18.23 -3.71
CA ASP A 253 -27.15 -19.64 -3.92
C ASP A 253 -27.96 -20.25 -5.07
N THR A 254 -29.28 -20.00 -5.11
CA THR A 254 -30.19 -20.78 -5.97
C THR A 254 -30.61 -20.09 -7.27
N LYS A 255 -30.65 -18.76 -7.32
CA LYS A 255 -31.24 -18.00 -8.44
C LYS A 255 -30.26 -17.06 -9.15
N SER A 256 -29.26 -16.56 -8.43
CA SER A 256 -28.33 -15.55 -8.95
C SER A 256 -27.55 -16.05 -10.17
N LYS A 257 -27.32 -15.15 -11.13
CA LYS A 257 -26.38 -15.35 -12.25
C LYS A 257 -25.12 -14.51 -12.09
N ALA A 258 -24.93 -13.92 -10.91
CA ALA A 258 -23.77 -13.09 -10.64
C ALA A 258 -22.50 -13.95 -10.69
N LYS A 259 -21.51 -13.45 -11.43
CA LYS A 259 -20.16 -14.01 -11.48
C LYS A 259 -19.26 -13.40 -10.41
N HIS A 260 -19.56 -12.16 -10.03
CA HIS A 260 -18.80 -11.40 -9.05
C HIS A 260 -19.75 -10.85 -8.00
N VAL A 261 -19.55 -11.27 -6.75
CA VAL A 261 -20.31 -10.77 -5.62
C VAL A 261 -19.35 -10.32 -4.53
N SER A 262 -19.58 -9.11 -4.03
CA SER A 262 -18.82 -8.52 -2.93
C SER A 262 -19.80 -8.04 -1.87
N ILE A 263 -19.65 -8.58 -0.67
CA ILE A 263 -20.48 -8.24 0.50
C ILE A 263 -19.59 -8.01 1.74
N SER A 264 -18.35 -7.57 1.53
CA SER A 264 -17.38 -7.38 2.60
C SER A 264 -17.91 -6.42 3.67
N TYR A 265 -17.74 -6.79 4.93
CA TYR A 265 -18.19 -6.02 6.10
C TYR A 265 -19.69 -5.65 6.08
N ALA A 266 -20.50 -6.39 5.34
CA ALA A 266 -21.94 -6.24 5.37
C ALA A 266 -22.51 -6.71 6.71
N THR A 267 -23.64 -6.12 7.12
CA THR A 267 -24.39 -6.60 8.27
C THR A 267 -25.43 -7.61 7.80
N LEU A 268 -25.31 -8.83 8.32
CA LEU A 268 -26.26 -9.92 8.10
C LEU A 268 -27.33 -9.84 9.20
N ASN A 269 -28.58 -10.15 8.84
CA ASN A 269 -29.77 -10.17 9.72
C ASN A 269 -30.47 -8.80 9.94
N ASP A 270 -31.78 -8.77 9.66
CA ASP A 270 -32.59 -7.53 9.60
C ASP A 270 -33.41 -7.24 10.88
N ASP A 271 -33.31 -8.07 11.93
CA ASP A 271 -34.22 -7.96 13.08
C ASP A 271 -33.75 -6.92 14.11
N GLU A 272 -34.30 -5.71 13.98
CA GLU A 272 -34.28 -4.65 15.01
C GLU A 272 -35.25 -4.94 16.17
N MET A 273 -35.95 -6.09 16.18
CA MET A 273 -36.88 -6.48 17.25
C MET A 273 -36.55 -7.86 17.81
N LEU A 274 -35.95 -7.86 19.00
CA LEU A 274 -36.04 -8.85 20.09
C LEU A 274 -36.27 -10.31 19.66
N TYR A 275 -35.26 -11.17 19.81
CA TYR A 275 -35.22 -12.32 20.75
C TYR A 275 -33.86 -13.04 20.58
N GLU A 276 -33.36 -13.59 21.68
CA GLU A 276 -32.02 -14.16 21.90
C GLU A 276 -31.70 -15.43 21.09
N ASN A 277 -31.89 -15.42 19.77
CA ASN A 277 -31.34 -16.43 18.88
C ASN A 277 -30.62 -15.68 17.74
N ASN A 278 -29.40 -15.24 18.02
CA ASN A 278 -28.45 -14.84 16.98
C ASN A 278 -28.18 -16.06 16.10
N ASP A 279 -29.02 -16.28 15.07
CA ASP A 279 -28.62 -17.04 13.89
C ASP A 279 -27.63 -16.17 13.08
N ASP A 280 -26.55 -15.75 13.73
CA ASP A 280 -25.37 -15.24 13.04
C ASP A 280 -24.99 -16.32 12.01
N ILE A 281 -24.72 -15.91 10.76
CA ILE A 281 -24.23 -16.84 9.73
C ILE A 281 -22.84 -17.30 10.17
N ASN A 282 -22.83 -18.33 11.01
CA ASN A 282 -21.63 -18.95 11.54
C ASN A 282 -20.98 -19.80 10.44
N GLU A 283 -21.78 -20.34 9.52
CA GLU A 283 -21.34 -21.23 8.45
C GLU A 283 -21.71 -20.65 7.07
N TRP A 284 -20.70 -20.48 6.21
CA TRP A 284 -20.89 -20.08 4.82
C TRP A 284 -20.95 -21.29 3.89
N ILE A 285 -22.16 -21.56 3.37
CA ILE A 285 -22.43 -22.65 2.42
C ILE A 285 -22.87 -22.18 1.03
N TYR A 286 -23.09 -20.88 0.87
CA TYR A 286 -23.76 -20.32 -0.31
C TYR A 286 -22.79 -20.14 -1.48
N CYS A 287 -23.03 -20.84 -2.59
CA CYS A 287 -22.21 -20.71 -3.79
C CYS A 287 -22.94 -21.19 -5.05
N ASN A 288 -23.50 -20.26 -5.82
CA ASN A 288 -24.03 -20.57 -7.13
C ASN A 288 -22.94 -21.05 -8.10
N SER A 289 -23.29 -21.94 -9.03
CA SER A 289 -22.35 -22.48 -10.02
C SER A 289 -21.74 -21.45 -10.97
N ASN A 290 -22.38 -20.27 -11.13
CA ASN A 290 -21.85 -19.18 -11.95
C ASN A 290 -20.82 -18.30 -11.22
N LEU A 291 -20.71 -18.42 -9.89
CA LEU A 291 -19.90 -17.51 -9.08
C LEU A 291 -18.41 -17.80 -9.28
N GLU A 292 -17.67 -16.78 -9.73
CA GLU A 292 -16.23 -16.86 -10.00
C GLU A 292 -15.41 -16.00 -9.02
N TYR A 293 -15.99 -14.93 -8.48
CA TYR A 293 -15.38 -14.02 -7.50
C TYR A 293 -16.35 -13.85 -6.33
N LEU A 294 -15.86 -14.09 -5.11
CA LEU A 294 -16.61 -13.93 -3.87
C LEU A 294 -15.75 -13.20 -2.84
N ASP A 295 -16.27 -12.08 -2.34
CA ASP A 295 -15.72 -11.38 -1.18
C ASP A 295 -16.74 -11.36 -0.03
N ILE A 296 -16.37 -12.07 1.02
CA ILE A 296 -17.11 -12.30 2.27
C ILE A 296 -16.25 -11.91 3.48
N SER A 297 -15.30 -11.00 3.28
CA SER A 297 -14.41 -10.52 4.33
C SER A 297 -15.19 -9.76 5.40
N GLY A 298 -14.79 -9.85 6.67
CA GLY A 298 -15.38 -9.00 7.72
C GLY A 298 -16.83 -9.29 8.11
N LEU A 299 -17.38 -10.46 7.77
CA LEU A 299 -18.76 -10.85 8.09
C LEU A 299 -18.92 -11.51 9.46
N GLY A 300 -17.82 -11.89 10.10
CA GLY A 300 -17.83 -12.59 11.40
C GLY A 300 -18.09 -14.09 11.30
N ILE A 301 -18.00 -14.67 10.09
CA ILE A 301 -18.23 -16.09 9.82
C ILE A 301 -17.18 -16.96 10.55
N THR A 302 -17.58 -18.13 11.03
CA THR A 302 -16.71 -19.07 11.75
C THR A 302 -16.32 -20.31 10.95
N GLU A 303 -17.10 -20.68 9.94
CA GLU A 303 -16.86 -21.84 9.08
C GLU A 303 -17.19 -21.54 7.62
N ILE A 304 -16.42 -22.10 6.69
CA ILE A 304 -16.74 -22.07 5.26
C ILE A 304 -16.77 -23.51 4.75
N ILE A 305 -17.90 -23.93 4.18
CA ILE A 305 -18.07 -25.24 3.55
C ILE A 305 -18.59 -25.04 2.13
N LEU A 306 -17.68 -24.97 1.16
CA LEU A 306 -18.05 -24.71 -0.22
C LEU A 306 -18.46 -26.00 -0.92
N PRO A 307 -19.66 -26.08 -1.52
CA PRO A 307 -20.16 -27.32 -2.13
C PRO A 307 -19.41 -27.69 -3.41
N LYS A 308 -19.49 -28.96 -3.84
CA LYS A 308 -18.77 -29.49 -5.02
C LYS A 308 -19.02 -28.74 -6.33
N HIS A 309 -20.21 -28.17 -6.48
CA HIS A 309 -20.60 -27.40 -7.67
C HIS A 309 -20.14 -25.93 -7.64
N CYS A 310 -19.48 -25.50 -6.57
CA CYS A 310 -18.90 -24.17 -6.44
C CYS A 310 -17.65 -24.05 -7.32
N HIS A 311 -17.60 -23.05 -8.19
CA HIS A 311 -16.49 -22.83 -9.14
C HIS A 311 -15.78 -21.49 -8.91
N VAL A 312 -15.74 -21.04 -7.65
CA VAL A 312 -15.10 -19.78 -7.27
C VAL A 312 -13.61 -19.86 -7.57
N LYS A 313 -13.11 -18.85 -8.28
CA LYS A 313 -11.69 -18.69 -8.63
C LYS A 313 -10.98 -17.74 -7.68
N TYR A 314 -11.69 -16.73 -7.19
CA TYR A 314 -11.15 -15.71 -6.30
C TYR A 314 -11.99 -15.63 -5.04
N LEU A 315 -11.43 -16.06 -3.91
CA LEU A 315 -12.07 -16.02 -2.60
C LEU A 315 -11.34 -15.05 -1.68
N TYR A 316 -12.08 -14.05 -1.20
CA TYR A 316 -11.65 -13.13 -0.15
C TYR A 316 -12.53 -13.38 1.07
N ALA A 317 -11.93 -13.86 2.15
CA ALA A 317 -12.63 -14.16 3.39
C ALA A 317 -11.79 -13.72 4.60
N GLN A 318 -11.10 -12.59 4.44
CA GLN A 318 -10.21 -12.00 5.44
C GLN A 318 -11.01 -11.45 6.62
N ASN A 319 -10.36 -11.24 7.77
CA ASN A 319 -10.96 -10.52 8.90
C ASN A 319 -12.28 -11.14 9.40
N ASN A 320 -12.36 -12.47 9.41
CA ASN A 320 -13.49 -13.22 9.94
C ASN A 320 -13.09 -13.93 11.24
N ARG A 321 -13.85 -14.95 11.65
CA ARG A 321 -13.55 -15.79 12.82
C ARG A 321 -13.36 -17.24 12.41
N ILE A 322 -12.90 -17.47 11.18
CA ILE A 322 -12.92 -18.79 10.54
C ILE A 322 -11.95 -19.72 11.23
N TYR A 323 -12.44 -20.85 11.74
CA TYR A 323 -11.60 -21.93 12.28
C TYR A 323 -11.66 -23.21 11.43
N ASN A 324 -12.66 -23.34 10.53
CA ASN A 324 -12.83 -24.46 9.63
C ASN A 324 -13.06 -23.97 8.19
N PHE A 325 -12.26 -24.46 7.24
CA PHE A 325 -12.40 -24.18 5.81
C PHE A 325 -12.37 -25.48 5.02
N GLN A 326 -13.52 -25.83 4.43
CA GLN A 326 -13.71 -27.03 3.62
C GLN A 326 -14.09 -26.66 2.19
N PHE A 327 -13.41 -27.30 1.24
CA PHE A 327 -13.58 -27.03 -0.18
C PHE A 327 -13.29 -28.30 -0.99
N TYR A 328 -14.05 -28.51 -2.06
CA TYR A 328 -13.98 -29.74 -2.88
C TYR A 328 -13.61 -29.50 -4.34
N ASN A 329 -13.63 -28.25 -4.82
CA ASN A 329 -13.44 -27.94 -6.24
C ASN A 329 -12.08 -27.26 -6.46
N PRO A 330 -11.21 -27.77 -7.35
CA PRO A 330 -9.86 -27.24 -7.59
C PRO A 330 -9.80 -25.99 -8.48
N SER A 331 -10.89 -25.23 -8.63
CA SER A 331 -10.97 -24.06 -9.51
C SER A 331 -10.34 -22.77 -8.94
N PHE A 332 -9.90 -22.78 -7.69
CA PHE A 332 -9.30 -21.59 -7.09
C PHE A 332 -8.02 -21.16 -7.79
N LYS A 333 -7.92 -19.86 -8.00
CA LYS A 333 -6.70 -19.16 -8.41
C LYS A 333 -6.09 -18.36 -7.27
N LYS A 334 -6.93 -17.72 -6.45
CA LYS A 334 -6.49 -16.92 -5.30
C LYS A 334 -7.41 -17.13 -4.11
N ILE A 335 -6.81 -17.40 -2.97
CA ILE A 335 -7.49 -17.55 -1.67
C ILE A 335 -6.81 -16.63 -0.66
N TYR A 336 -7.60 -15.77 -0.02
CA TYR A 336 -7.17 -14.93 1.10
C TYR A 336 -8.01 -15.26 2.34
N LEU A 337 -7.37 -15.83 3.33
CA LEU A 337 -7.91 -16.24 4.63
C LEU A 337 -7.18 -15.55 5.79
N ASP A 338 -6.58 -14.40 5.52
CA ASP A 338 -5.84 -13.62 6.51
C ASP A 338 -6.74 -13.17 7.67
N ASP A 339 -6.16 -12.97 8.84
CA ASP A 339 -6.87 -12.44 10.02
C ASP A 339 -8.10 -13.29 10.38
N ASN A 340 -7.85 -14.57 10.70
CA ASN A 340 -8.85 -15.57 11.06
C ASN A 340 -8.37 -16.44 12.23
N ASN A 341 -9.15 -17.46 12.59
CA ASN A 341 -8.89 -18.35 13.73
C ASN A 341 -8.40 -19.75 13.28
N LEU A 342 -7.77 -19.90 12.12
CA LEU A 342 -7.35 -21.20 11.60
C LEU A 342 -6.18 -21.76 12.43
N HIS A 343 -6.37 -22.97 12.96
CA HIS A 343 -5.35 -23.69 13.74
C HIS A 343 -4.48 -24.64 12.92
N GLN A 344 -4.90 -24.94 11.69
CA GLN A 344 -4.24 -25.87 10.77
C GLN A 344 -4.30 -25.32 9.36
N PHE A 345 -3.31 -25.70 8.55
CA PHE A 345 -3.33 -25.39 7.13
C PHE A 345 -4.49 -26.16 6.46
N PRO A 346 -5.39 -25.51 5.71
CA PRO A 346 -6.51 -26.19 5.07
C PRO A 346 -6.01 -27.21 4.05
N THR A 347 -6.40 -28.47 4.18
CA THR A 347 -6.05 -29.54 3.23
C THR A 347 -7.30 -30.06 2.54
N PRO A 348 -7.28 -30.27 1.22
CA PRO A 348 -8.45 -30.79 0.50
C PRO A 348 -8.67 -32.28 0.77
N GLU A 349 -9.80 -32.83 0.30
CA GLU A 349 -10.03 -34.28 0.33
C GLU A 349 -8.95 -35.04 -0.48
N ILE A 350 -8.69 -36.27 -0.07
CA ILE A 350 -7.70 -37.15 -0.70
C ILE A 350 -7.99 -37.29 -2.21
N GLY A 351 -6.98 -37.04 -3.03
CA GLY A 351 -7.05 -37.15 -4.48
C GLY A 351 -7.38 -35.84 -5.21
N ILE A 352 -7.61 -34.74 -4.51
CA ILE A 352 -7.82 -33.42 -5.11
C ILE A 352 -6.50 -32.64 -5.15
N VAL A 353 -6.18 -32.06 -6.31
CA VAL A 353 -4.99 -31.21 -6.52
C VAL A 353 -5.43 -29.88 -7.11
N PHE A 354 -4.93 -28.78 -6.55
CA PHE A 354 -5.21 -27.40 -6.95
C PHE A 354 -4.14 -26.92 -7.92
N ASP A 355 -4.25 -27.36 -9.17
CA ASP A 355 -3.31 -27.07 -10.26
C ASP A 355 -3.44 -25.64 -10.84
N GLN A 356 -4.42 -24.86 -10.36
CA GLN A 356 -4.64 -23.47 -10.76
C GLN A 356 -4.40 -22.46 -9.64
N LEU A 357 -4.15 -22.91 -8.40
CA LEU A 357 -3.99 -22.00 -7.28
C LEU A 357 -2.62 -21.33 -7.33
N GLU A 358 -2.62 -20.03 -7.60
CA GLU A 358 -1.42 -19.19 -7.74
C GLU A 358 -1.09 -18.46 -6.43
N VAL A 359 -2.12 -18.05 -5.68
CA VAL A 359 -1.98 -17.25 -4.44
C VAL A 359 -2.74 -17.91 -3.31
N PHE A 360 -2.04 -18.19 -2.21
CA PHE A 360 -2.66 -18.61 -0.97
C PHE A 360 -2.09 -17.78 0.18
N SER A 361 -2.93 -16.91 0.75
CA SER A 361 -2.61 -16.11 1.93
C SER A 361 -3.46 -16.57 3.11
N ILE A 362 -2.79 -16.91 4.21
CA ILE A 362 -3.38 -17.35 5.48
C ILE A 362 -2.57 -16.75 6.64
N SER A 363 -2.11 -15.51 6.45
CA SER A 363 -1.36 -14.78 7.48
C SER A 363 -2.25 -14.47 8.68
N HIS A 364 -1.65 -14.12 9.82
CA HIS A 364 -2.41 -13.66 11.00
C HIS A 364 -3.48 -14.67 11.46
N ASN A 365 -3.07 -15.93 11.57
CA ASN A 365 -3.90 -17.02 12.05
C ASN A 365 -3.25 -17.69 13.27
N HIS A 366 -3.67 -18.89 13.64
CA HIS A 366 -3.23 -19.60 14.84
C HIS A 366 -2.60 -20.96 14.52
N MET A 367 -2.02 -21.11 13.33
CA MET A 367 -1.39 -22.36 12.91
C MET A 367 -0.12 -22.64 13.71
N ARG A 368 0.05 -23.88 14.17
CA ARG A 368 1.19 -24.28 14.99
C ARG A 368 2.22 -25.14 14.26
N LYS A 369 1.79 -25.87 13.24
CA LYS A 369 2.63 -26.73 12.43
C LYS A 369 2.14 -26.84 11.00
N ILE A 370 3.04 -27.15 10.09
CA ILE A 370 2.72 -27.61 8.73
C ILE A 370 3.03 -29.12 8.66
N SER A 371 2.03 -29.91 8.29
CA SER A 371 2.13 -31.38 8.26
C SER A 371 2.78 -31.88 6.96
N SER A 372 3.24 -33.14 6.95
CA SER A 372 3.79 -33.79 5.76
C SER A 372 2.83 -33.66 4.57
N LYS A 373 3.37 -33.47 3.38
CA LYS A 373 2.65 -33.40 2.11
C LYS A 373 1.66 -32.24 1.93
N THR A 374 1.60 -31.29 2.86
CA THR A 374 0.65 -30.15 2.79
C THR A 374 0.74 -29.40 1.45
N PHE A 375 1.94 -29.11 0.95
CA PHE A 375 2.11 -28.34 -0.29
C PHE A 375 2.06 -29.18 -1.56
N HIS A 376 1.95 -30.50 -1.46
CA HIS A 376 1.79 -31.38 -2.63
C HIS A 376 0.43 -31.16 -3.32
N TYR A 377 -0.55 -30.64 -2.60
CA TYR A 377 -1.87 -30.31 -3.13
C TYR A 377 -1.88 -29.02 -3.98
N TYR A 378 -0.81 -28.21 -3.97
CA TYR A 378 -0.78 -26.87 -4.58
C TYR A 378 0.44 -26.69 -5.52
N PRO A 379 0.59 -27.50 -6.59
CA PRO A 379 1.80 -27.49 -7.42
C PRO A 379 2.05 -26.18 -8.18
N SER A 380 0.99 -25.40 -8.46
CA SER A 380 1.07 -24.15 -9.22
C SER A 380 1.21 -22.89 -8.37
N LEU A 381 1.43 -23.05 -7.06
CA LEU A 381 1.51 -21.94 -6.13
C LEU A 381 2.71 -21.04 -6.48
N ASP A 382 2.44 -19.76 -6.70
CA ASP A 382 3.43 -18.73 -6.99
C ASP A 382 3.72 -17.88 -5.74
N TYR A 383 2.70 -17.66 -4.90
CA TYR A 383 2.75 -16.84 -3.69
C TYR A 383 2.12 -17.59 -2.50
N LEU A 384 2.91 -17.75 -1.43
CA LEU A 384 2.45 -18.28 -0.16
C LEU A 384 2.78 -17.31 0.97
N ASP A 385 1.77 -16.90 1.72
CA ASP A 385 1.94 -16.16 2.96
C ASP A 385 1.32 -16.93 4.12
N ILE A 386 2.18 -17.40 5.01
CA ILE A 386 1.85 -18.08 6.27
C ILE A 386 2.45 -17.32 7.47
N SER A 387 2.73 -16.03 7.30
CA SER A 387 3.32 -15.17 8.32
C SER A 387 2.36 -14.90 9.48
N SER A 388 2.90 -14.38 10.58
CA SER A 388 2.11 -13.99 11.77
C SER A 388 1.22 -15.12 12.29
N ASN A 389 1.75 -16.34 12.31
CA ASN A 389 1.10 -17.51 12.88
C ASN A 389 1.83 -17.94 14.17
N GLN A 390 1.66 -19.19 14.60
CA GLN A 390 2.33 -19.75 15.77
C GLN A 390 3.20 -20.96 15.39
N LEU A 391 3.70 -20.99 14.15
CA LEU A 391 4.42 -22.14 13.59
C LEU A 391 5.73 -22.36 14.34
N TYR A 392 5.87 -23.50 14.99
CA TYR A 392 7.13 -23.93 15.62
C TYR A 392 7.79 -25.10 14.88
N TYR A 393 7.07 -25.74 13.95
CA TYR A 393 7.54 -26.89 13.19
C TYR A 393 6.92 -26.91 11.78
N ILE A 394 7.75 -27.18 10.79
CA ILE A 394 7.34 -27.52 9.42
C ILE A 394 7.94 -28.89 9.15
N ASP A 395 7.12 -29.83 8.68
CA ASP A 395 7.57 -31.18 8.37
C ASP A 395 8.51 -31.22 7.16
N ASP A 396 9.55 -32.06 7.22
CA ASP A 396 10.55 -32.16 6.14
C ASP A 396 9.91 -32.58 4.80
N ASP A 397 8.85 -33.40 4.85
CA ASP A 397 8.09 -33.85 3.68
C ASP A 397 6.92 -32.92 3.33
N ALA A 398 6.82 -31.72 3.91
CA ALA A 398 5.74 -30.77 3.61
C ALA A 398 5.75 -30.32 2.14
N PHE A 399 6.95 -30.09 1.59
CA PHE A 399 7.17 -29.62 0.23
C PHE A 399 7.40 -30.78 -0.75
N PRO A 400 6.82 -30.75 -1.97
CA PRO A 400 7.07 -31.77 -2.97
C PRO A 400 8.49 -31.66 -3.54
N SER A 401 9.11 -32.80 -3.85
CA SER A 401 10.50 -32.85 -4.33
C SER A 401 10.69 -32.22 -5.72
N LEU A 402 9.63 -32.15 -6.54
CA LEU A 402 9.66 -31.56 -7.88
C LEU A 402 8.33 -30.86 -8.20
N GLY A 403 8.40 -29.78 -8.98
CA GLY A 403 7.24 -29.17 -9.64
C GLY A 403 6.63 -27.96 -8.94
N LEU A 404 7.01 -27.64 -7.70
CA LEU A 404 6.54 -26.42 -7.03
C LEU A 404 7.16 -25.17 -7.67
N ARG A 405 6.33 -24.19 -8.00
CA ARG A 405 6.73 -22.97 -8.73
C ARG A 405 6.77 -21.71 -7.88
N ILE A 406 6.76 -21.87 -6.56
CA ILE A 406 6.68 -20.77 -5.62
C ILE A 406 7.81 -19.77 -5.85
N LYS A 407 7.43 -18.49 -5.98
CA LYS A 407 8.33 -17.35 -6.19
C LYS A 407 8.46 -16.50 -4.95
N PHE A 408 7.43 -16.50 -4.11
CA PHE A 408 7.36 -15.75 -2.86
C PHE A 408 6.89 -16.67 -1.73
N LEU A 409 7.72 -16.77 -0.68
CA LEU A 409 7.40 -17.50 0.54
C LEU A 409 7.64 -16.61 1.75
N ASN A 410 6.56 -16.26 2.45
CA ASN A 410 6.62 -15.51 3.70
C ASN A 410 6.21 -16.40 4.88
N VAL A 411 7.16 -16.65 5.78
CA VAL A 411 6.99 -17.41 7.03
C VAL A 411 7.40 -16.57 8.23
N SER A 412 7.47 -15.24 8.06
CA SER A 412 7.89 -14.32 9.11
C SER A 412 6.92 -14.31 10.30
N ASN A 413 7.36 -13.77 11.44
CA ASN A 413 6.54 -13.61 12.64
C ASN A 413 5.93 -14.94 13.10
N ASN A 414 6.77 -15.96 13.22
CA ASN A 414 6.42 -17.29 13.72
C ASN A 414 7.35 -17.68 14.88
N ARG A 415 7.42 -18.96 15.24
CA ARG A 415 8.22 -19.49 16.36
C ARG A 415 9.15 -20.61 15.91
N LEU A 416 9.61 -20.57 14.66
CA LEU A 416 10.46 -21.62 14.09
C LEU A 416 11.84 -21.57 14.72
N ALA A 417 12.31 -22.71 15.23
CA ALA A 417 13.69 -22.89 15.69
C ALA A 417 14.64 -23.28 14.55
N ASN A 418 14.12 -23.96 13.52
CA ASN A 418 14.83 -24.33 12.31
C ASN A 418 13.89 -24.15 11.12
N PHE A 419 14.47 -24.01 9.93
CA PHE A 419 13.72 -24.04 8.67
C PHE A 419 14.08 -25.30 7.88
N VAL A 420 13.09 -25.92 7.25
CA VAL A 420 13.27 -27.12 6.42
C VAL A 420 14.12 -26.80 5.18
N HIS A 421 14.59 -27.84 4.48
CA HIS A 421 15.41 -27.72 3.29
C HIS A 421 14.64 -28.13 2.01
N PRO A 422 13.72 -27.29 1.50
CA PRO A 422 12.96 -27.60 0.30
C PRO A 422 13.76 -27.28 -0.97
N ILE A 423 13.45 -27.98 -2.05
CA ILE A 423 13.99 -27.69 -3.39
C ILE A 423 13.02 -26.76 -4.11
N LEU A 424 13.28 -25.45 -4.09
CA LEU A 424 12.43 -24.41 -4.65
C LEU A 424 13.18 -23.61 -5.72
N PRO A 425 13.33 -24.14 -6.95
CA PRO A 425 14.19 -23.57 -7.97
C PRO A 425 13.70 -22.23 -8.54
N SER A 426 12.44 -21.85 -8.28
CA SER A 426 11.83 -20.60 -8.74
C SER A 426 11.69 -19.54 -7.63
N LEU A 427 12.16 -19.83 -6.41
CA LEU A 427 11.96 -18.95 -5.26
C LEU A 427 12.83 -17.70 -5.37
N ASN A 428 12.19 -16.54 -5.47
CA ASN A 428 12.86 -15.25 -5.54
C ASN A 428 12.97 -14.61 -4.16
N ILE A 429 11.89 -14.65 -3.37
CA ILE A 429 11.79 -13.97 -2.08
C ILE A 429 11.49 -14.99 -0.99
N LEU A 430 12.37 -15.04 0.01
CA LEU A 430 12.18 -15.82 1.23
C LEU A 430 12.26 -14.90 2.45
N ASP A 431 11.15 -14.82 3.19
CA ASP A 431 11.08 -14.10 4.46
C ASP A 431 10.90 -15.08 5.63
N LEU A 432 11.91 -15.14 6.49
CA LEU A 432 11.94 -15.90 7.73
C LEU A 432 12.17 -14.98 8.94
N SER A 433 11.98 -13.67 8.80
CA SER A 433 12.20 -12.72 9.89
C SER A 433 11.28 -12.96 11.08
N HIS A 434 11.65 -12.45 12.25
CA HIS A 434 10.86 -12.55 13.47
C HIS A 434 10.47 -14.01 13.80
N ASN A 435 11.44 -14.91 13.70
CA ASN A 435 11.34 -16.29 14.17
C ASN A 435 12.30 -16.51 15.35
N GLN A 436 12.50 -17.76 15.74
CA GLN A 436 13.40 -18.16 16.82
C GLN A 436 14.54 -19.03 16.28
N LEU A 437 14.97 -18.77 15.04
CA LEU A 437 15.91 -19.64 14.34
C LEU A 437 17.22 -19.73 15.13
N THR A 438 17.71 -20.95 15.36
CA THR A 438 19.00 -21.21 16.02
C THR A 438 20.12 -21.48 15.03
N SER A 439 19.77 -21.94 13.83
CA SER A 439 20.66 -22.20 12.71
C SER A 439 19.84 -22.36 11.42
N LEU A 440 20.53 -22.43 10.29
CA LEU A 440 19.99 -22.90 9.02
C LEU A 440 20.84 -24.09 8.54
N ASP A 441 20.26 -24.99 7.77
CA ASP A 441 21.03 -26.05 7.10
C ASP A 441 21.98 -25.40 6.08
N PRO A 442 23.31 -25.63 6.16
CA PRO A 442 24.26 -25.13 5.17
C PRO A 442 23.97 -25.57 3.72
N GLU A 443 23.29 -26.70 3.53
CA GLU A 443 22.93 -27.18 2.19
C GLU A 443 21.64 -26.50 1.65
N LEU A 444 20.84 -25.84 2.51
CA LEU A 444 19.56 -25.17 2.17
C LEU A 444 19.64 -24.35 0.89
N PHE A 445 20.71 -23.57 0.77
CA PHE A 445 20.87 -22.61 -0.32
C PHE A 445 21.13 -23.26 -1.68
N ALA A 446 21.56 -24.52 -1.73
CA ALA A 446 21.65 -25.28 -2.98
C ALA A 446 20.27 -25.57 -3.58
N GLY A 447 19.25 -25.72 -2.74
CA GLY A 447 17.85 -25.88 -3.14
C GLY A 447 17.17 -24.59 -3.60
N LEU A 448 17.80 -23.42 -3.41
CA LEU A 448 17.20 -22.09 -3.60
C LEU A 448 18.01 -21.17 -4.54
N PRO A 449 18.37 -21.63 -5.76
CA PRO A 449 19.39 -20.97 -6.61
C PRO A 449 19.00 -19.59 -7.15
N THR A 450 17.71 -19.24 -7.14
CA THR A 450 17.17 -18.01 -7.77
C THR A 450 16.83 -16.91 -6.77
N ILE A 451 17.10 -17.10 -5.47
CA ILE A 451 16.78 -16.10 -4.45
C ILE A 451 17.45 -14.76 -4.76
N ASN A 452 16.63 -13.71 -4.77
CA ASN A 452 17.04 -12.32 -4.91
C ASN A 452 16.90 -11.53 -3.59
N ARG A 453 15.98 -11.93 -2.72
CA ARG A 453 15.73 -11.33 -1.40
C ARG A 453 15.67 -12.40 -0.33
N LEU A 454 16.60 -12.32 0.61
CA LEU A 454 16.61 -13.15 1.81
C LEU A 454 16.50 -12.26 3.04
N ILE A 455 15.45 -12.50 3.83
CA ILE A 455 15.12 -11.70 5.01
C ILE A 455 15.16 -12.61 6.24
N LEU A 456 16.10 -12.34 7.14
CA LEU A 456 16.36 -13.12 8.35
C LEU A 456 16.32 -12.24 9.61
N ASP A 457 15.86 -11.00 9.48
CA ASP A 457 15.81 -10.02 10.57
C ASP A 457 15.14 -10.58 11.83
N HIS A 458 15.60 -10.15 13.00
CA HIS A 458 15.02 -10.54 14.30
C HIS A 458 15.04 -12.06 14.59
N ASN A 459 16.08 -12.77 14.13
CA ASN A 459 16.41 -14.13 14.56
C ASN A 459 17.65 -14.12 15.47
N TYR A 460 17.49 -13.66 16.71
CA TYR A 460 18.60 -13.38 17.63
C TYR A 460 19.46 -14.60 18.01
N GLN A 461 19.00 -15.83 17.75
CA GLN A 461 19.70 -17.08 18.06
C GLN A 461 20.38 -17.74 16.85
N ILE A 462 20.22 -17.20 15.64
CA ILE A 462 20.57 -17.90 14.38
C ILE A 462 22.08 -18.17 14.22
N ASP A 463 22.88 -17.41 14.94
CA ASP A 463 24.34 -17.51 14.96
C ASP A 463 24.86 -18.41 16.10
N MET A 464 23.97 -19.09 16.85
CA MET A 464 24.36 -19.91 18.00
C MET A 464 25.19 -21.13 17.56
N GLU A 465 24.74 -21.87 16.55
CA GLU A 465 25.50 -23.03 16.07
C GLU A 465 26.81 -22.64 15.39
N CYS A 466 26.85 -21.55 14.63
CA CYS A 466 28.07 -21.04 14.01
C CYS A 466 29.15 -20.65 15.05
N LYS A 467 28.73 -20.17 16.23
CA LYS A 467 29.65 -19.91 17.35
C LYS A 467 30.20 -21.18 18.00
N LEU A 468 29.38 -22.23 18.09
CA LEU A 468 29.74 -23.49 18.74
C LEU A 468 30.53 -24.43 17.82
N LYS A 469 30.22 -24.44 16.53
CA LYS A 469 30.83 -25.27 15.50
C LYS A 469 31.52 -24.36 14.47
N SER A 470 32.85 -24.25 14.55
CA SER A 470 33.63 -23.45 13.60
C SER A 470 33.67 -24.03 12.18
N LYS A 471 33.14 -25.24 11.95
CA LYS A 471 33.01 -25.87 10.64
C LYS A 471 31.54 -26.02 10.30
N ASN A 472 31.21 -25.79 9.03
CA ASN A 472 29.86 -25.94 8.46
C ASN A 472 28.85 -24.89 8.97
N CYS A 473 29.28 -23.63 9.06
CA CYS A 473 28.38 -22.52 9.38
C CYS A 473 27.51 -22.17 8.16
N TRP A 474 26.22 -21.97 8.37
CA TRP A 474 25.30 -21.60 7.29
C TRP A 474 25.67 -20.28 6.61
N LEU A 475 26.30 -19.36 7.35
CA LEU A 475 26.74 -18.07 6.83
C LEU A 475 27.84 -18.23 5.76
N ASP A 476 28.64 -19.29 5.82
CA ASP A 476 29.65 -19.59 4.78
C ASP A 476 28.96 -20.03 3.47
N SER A 477 27.86 -20.78 3.59
CA SER A 477 27.08 -21.30 2.47
C SER A 477 26.20 -20.26 1.78
N ILE A 478 25.98 -19.08 2.36
CA ILE A 478 25.18 -18.04 1.72
C ILE A 478 25.77 -17.61 0.37
N ASN A 479 27.09 -17.76 0.20
CA ASN A 479 27.81 -17.49 -1.06
C ASN A 479 27.29 -18.31 -2.25
N LEU A 480 26.52 -19.38 -2.03
CA LEU A 480 25.83 -20.13 -3.08
C LEU A 480 24.72 -19.31 -3.77
N LEU A 481 24.19 -18.28 -3.10
CA LEU A 481 23.11 -17.42 -3.59
C LEU A 481 23.62 -16.32 -4.55
N SER A 482 24.21 -16.71 -5.68
CA SER A 482 24.81 -15.76 -6.65
C SER A 482 23.86 -14.69 -7.22
N SER A 483 22.54 -14.92 -7.15
CA SER A 483 21.48 -14.02 -7.63
C SER A 483 21.03 -12.99 -6.57
N LEU A 484 21.58 -13.04 -5.35
CA LEU A 484 21.11 -12.22 -4.24
C LEU A 484 21.32 -10.72 -4.51
N VAL A 485 20.24 -9.95 -4.37
CA VAL A 485 20.20 -8.48 -4.54
C VAL A 485 20.04 -7.79 -3.20
N GLU A 486 19.33 -8.41 -2.26
CA GLU A 486 19.06 -7.85 -0.95
C GLU A 486 19.14 -8.91 0.14
N LEU A 487 19.89 -8.58 1.18
CA LEU A 487 20.12 -9.43 2.35
C LEU A 487 19.82 -8.63 3.61
N GLN A 488 18.87 -9.11 4.40
CA GLN A 488 18.50 -8.49 5.67
C GLN A 488 18.86 -9.43 6.84
N LEU A 489 19.75 -8.95 7.70
CA LEU A 489 20.35 -9.66 8.84
C LEU A 489 20.35 -8.81 10.12
N SER A 490 19.44 -7.86 10.24
CA SER A 490 19.33 -6.99 11.42
C SER A 490 18.83 -7.77 12.63
N SER A 491 19.32 -7.45 13.83
CA SER A 491 18.90 -8.11 15.08
C SER A 491 19.15 -9.64 15.09
N THR A 492 20.26 -10.12 14.52
CA THR A 492 20.63 -11.55 14.44
C THR A 492 21.77 -11.95 15.39
N SER A 493 22.25 -11.03 16.23
CA SER A 493 23.34 -11.23 17.20
C SER A 493 24.71 -11.55 16.59
N LEU A 494 24.95 -11.16 15.33
CA LEU A 494 26.24 -11.33 14.66
C LEU A 494 27.32 -10.49 15.36
N ASN A 495 28.48 -11.10 15.65
CA ASN A 495 29.63 -10.42 16.26
C ASN A 495 30.75 -10.07 15.24
N HIS A 496 30.66 -10.60 14.03
CA HIS A 496 31.59 -10.34 12.94
C HIS A 496 30.83 -10.01 11.66
N PHE A 497 31.49 -9.30 10.75
CA PHE A 497 30.92 -8.99 9.44
C PHE A 497 30.97 -10.24 8.54
N PRO A 498 29.86 -10.63 7.86
CA PRO A 498 29.83 -11.80 7.00
C PRO A 498 30.74 -11.66 5.77
N ASN A 499 31.33 -12.77 5.30
CA ASN A 499 32.08 -12.74 4.05
C ASN A 499 31.11 -12.67 2.86
N LEU A 500 30.96 -11.48 2.28
CA LEU A 500 30.07 -11.20 1.17
C LEU A 500 30.85 -10.79 -0.10
N SER A 501 32.15 -11.08 -0.14
CA SER A 501 33.06 -10.65 -1.21
C SER A 501 32.70 -11.22 -2.59
N THR A 502 32.04 -12.38 -2.61
CA THR A 502 31.66 -13.10 -3.84
C THR A 502 30.41 -12.55 -4.51
N PHE A 503 29.57 -11.80 -3.79
CA PHE A 503 28.31 -11.30 -4.30
C PHE A 503 28.52 -10.12 -5.27
N THR A 504 28.16 -10.35 -6.53
CA THR A 504 28.28 -9.36 -7.60
C THR A 504 27.03 -8.50 -7.77
N ASN A 505 25.86 -9.05 -7.41
CA ASN A 505 24.56 -8.41 -7.59
C ASN A 505 23.99 -7.76 -6.32
N LEU A 506 24.59 -7.99 -5.14
CA LEU A 506 24.09 -7.48 -3.86
C LEU A 506 24.12 -5.94 -3.83
N LYS A 507 22.96 -5.33 -3.55
CA LYS A 507 22.73 -3.88 -3.52
C LYS A 507 22.31 -3.38 -2.14
N VAL A 508 21.49 -4.15 -1.44
CA VAL A 508 20.91 -3.77 -0.16
C VAL A 508 21.41 -4.74 0.90
N LEU A 509 22.02 -4.22 1.96
CA LEU A 509 22.48 -5.00 3.11
C LEU A 509 22.07 -4.29 4.39
N THR A 510 21.28 -4.97 5.23
CA THR A 510 20.94 -4.49 6.57
C THR A 510 21.53 -5.41 7.63
N LEU A 511 22.27 -4.80 8.56
CA LEU A 511 22.98 -5.46 9.66
C LEU A 511 22.78 -4.67 10.97
N ALA A 512 21.70 -3.90 11.06
CA ALA A 512 21.41 -3.06 12.21
C ALA A 512 21.20 -3.91 13.49
N ASN A 513 21.44 -3.33 14.66
CA ASN A 513 21.18 -3.97 15.96
C ASN A 513 21.91 -5.33 16.13
N ASN A 514 23.16 -5.41 15.68
CA ASN A 514 24.02 -6.56 15.88
C ASN A 514 25.15 -6.22 16.89
N LYS A 515 26.19 -7.05 16.95
CA LYS A 515 27.35 -6.91 17.84
C LYS A 515 28.65 -6.78 17.04
N ILE A 516 28.58 -6.28 15.81
CA ILE A 516 29.73 -6.19 14.91
C ILE A 516 30.70 -5.13 15.41
N ILE A 517 31.98 -5.49 15.52
CA ILE A 517 33.03 -4.60 16.06
C ILE A 517 33.86 -3.96 14.94
N ASN A 518 34.18 -4.73 13.91
CA ASN A 518 35.06 -4.32 12.82
C ASN A 518 34.48 -4.73 11.46
N ILE A 519 34.78 -3.94 10.43
CA ILE A 519 34.43 -4.25 9.05
C ILE A 519 35.74 -4.34 8.26
N ASP A 520 36.02 -5.52 7.72
CA ASP A 520 37.13 -5.71 6.79
C ASP A 520 36.67 -5.41 5.35
N ASN A 521 37.47 -4.60 4.65
CA ASN A 521 37.30 -4.26 3.26
C ASN A 521 37.31 -5.48 2.32
N SER A 522 38.03 -6.54 2.69
CA SER A 522 38.10 -7.77 1.89
C SER A 522 36.76 -8.51 1.83
N LEU A 523 35.94 -8.39 2.88
CA LEU A 523 34.67 -9.09 3.05
C LEU A 523 33.48 -8.40 2.39
N LEU A 524 33.61 -7.12 2.03
CA LEU A 524 32.54 -6.35 1.42
C LEU A 524 32.33 -6.72 -0.06
N PRO A 525 31.07 -6.77 -0.55
CA PRO A 525 30.78 -6.91 -1.98
C PRO A 525 31.25 -5.67 -2.76
N LYS A 526 31.27 -5.76 -4.09
CA LYS A 526 31.86 -4.69 -4.93
C LYS A 526 31.09 -3.37 -4.92
N CYS A 527 29.76 -3.40 -4.86
CA CYS A 527 28.93 -2.22 -5.18
C CYS A 527 27.56 -2.28 -4.49
N LEU A 528 27.54 -1.95 -3.18
CA LEU A 528 26.32 -1.73 -2.39
C LEU A 528 25.76 -0.33 -2.67
N THR A 529 24.43 -0.22 -2.69
CA THR A 529 23.70 1.06 -2.79
C THR A 529 23.10 1.48 -1.45
N HIS A 530 22.73 0.51 -0.61
CA HIS A 530 22.20 0.74 0.73
C HIS A 530 22.93 -0.17 1.73
N LEU A 531 23.47 0.42 2.79
CA LEU A 531 24.14 -0.29 3.88
C LEU A 531 23.68 0.25 5.23
N ASP A 532 22.98 -0.57 6.01
CA ASP A 532 22.59 -0.25 7.38
C ASP A 532 23.44 -1.04 8.38
N LEU A 533 24.21 -0.31 9.18
CA LEU A 533 25.09 -0.80 10.25
C LEU A 533 24.75 -0.14 11.59
N SER A 534 23.59 0.51 11.69
CA SER A 534 23.19 1.22 12.90
C SER A 534 23.14 0.31 14.13
N ASN A 535 23.37 0.87 15.31
CA ASN A 535 23.31 0.14 16.59
C ASN A 535 24.21 -1.12 16.60
N ASN A 536 25.49 -0.95 16.28
CA ASN A 536 26.52 -1.98 16.39
C ASN A 536 27.64 -1.50 17.34
N LEU A 537 28.76 -2.21 17.38
CA LEU A 537 29.94 -1.89 18.19
C LEU A 537 31.11 -1.43 17.32
N ILE A 538 30.82 -0.80 16.17
CA ILE A 538 31.84 -0.45 15.19
C ILE A 538 32.67 0.74 15.67
N HIS A 539 33.98 0.54 15.78
CA HIS A 539 34.92 1.59 16.15
C HIS A 539 35.56 2.28 14.95
N ASN A 540 35.84 1.54 13.87
CA ASN A 540 36.63 2.09 12.77
C ASN A 540 36.08 1.67 11.38
N LEU A 541 35.97 2.65 10.49
CA LEU A 541 35.59 2.49 9.09
C LEU A 541 36.73 2.85 8.11
N SER A 542 37.95 3.07 8.62
CA SER A 542 39.12 3.46 7.84
C SER A 542 39.51 2.41 6.81
N THR A 543 39.31 1.13 7.15
CA THR A 543 39.61 -0.04 6.32
C THR A 543 38.86 -0.05 4.99
N ILE A 544 37.63 0.46 4.97
CA ILE A 544 36.74 0.41 3.79
C ILE A 544 37.28 1.30 2.67
N SER A 545 37.67 0.72 1.54
CA SER A 545 38.23 1.46 0.41
C SER A 545 37.18 2.32 -0.33
N SER A 546 37.62 3.41 -0.95
CA SER A 546 36.76 4.29 -1.76
C SER A 546 36.06 3.58 -2.91
N THR A 547 36.66 2.51 -3.44
CA THR A 547 36.08 1.70 -4.52
C THR A 547 34.91 0.83 -4.07
N LYS A 548 34.85 0.43 -2.78
CA LYS A 548 33.72 -0.34 -2.22
C LYS A 548 32.51 0.53 -1.90
N ILE A 549 32.73 1.81 -1.64
CA ILE A 549 31.68 2.77 -1.25
C ILE A 549 31.24 3.67 -2.41
N SER A 550 31.85 3.54 -3.60
CA SER A 550 31.57 4.42 -4.75
C SER A 550 30.13 4.30 -5.27
N CYS A 551 29.46 3.18 -5.02
CA CYS A 551 28.06 2.95 -5.40
C CYS A 551 27.05 3.32 -4.31
N LEU A 552 27.54 3.63 -3.11
CA LEU A 552 26.72 3.74 -1.92
C LEU A 552 25.94 5.05 -1.94
N ASN A 553 24.61 4.94 -1.92
CA ASN A 553 23.70 6.08 -1.95
C ASN A 553 23.14 6.39 -0.57
N ASP A 554 23.02 5.38 0.27
CA ASP A 554 22.46 5.43 1.61
C ASP A 554 23.33 4.58 2.56
N LEU A 555 23.78 5.21 3.64
CA LEU A 555 24.64 4.60 4.66
C LEU A 555 24.13 5.00 6.03
N LYS A 556 23.75 4.02 6.84
CA LYS A 556 23.34 4.23 8.23
C LYS A 556 24.39 3.64 9.17
N ILE A 557 25.01 4.48 9.98
CA ILE A 557 26.02 4.06 10.98
C ILE A 557 25.75 4.66 12.37
N SER A 558 24.53 5.17 12.60
CA SER A 558 24.12 5.73 13.87
C SER A 558 24.30 4.75 15.04
N ASN A 559 24.44 5.27 16.24
CA ASN A 559 24.59 4.51 17.49
C ASN A 559 25.73 3.49 17.44
N ASN A 560 26.87 3.89 16.87
CA ASN A 560 28.11 3.13 16.92
C ASN A 560 29.18 3.91 17.69
N PRO A 561 30.07 3.24 18.45
CA PRO A 561 31.17 3.87 19.18
C PRO A 561 32.35 4.22 18.27
N LEU A 562 32.09 4.99 17.20
CA LEU A 562 33.06 5.33 16.17
C LEU A 562 34.23 6.11 16.77
N GLN A 563 35.45 5.85 16.31
CA GLN A 563 36.62 6.68 16.61
C GLN A 563 36.65 7.86 15.63
N CYS A 564 36.82 9.08 16.14
CA CYS A 564 36.98 10.25 15.29
C CYS A 564 38.30 10.15 14.52
N HIS A 565 38.21 9.90 13.21
CA HIS A 565 39.36 9.73 12.33
C HIS A 565 39.11 10.39 10.98
N CYS A 566 40.14 10.96 10.35
CA CYS A 566 40.04 11.68 9.07
C CYS A 566 39.46 10.82 7.95
N SER A 567 39.62 9.50 8.00
CA SER A 567 39.03 8.58 7.01
C SER A 567 37.50 8.61 6.97
N LEU A 568 36.82 9.21 7.95
CA LEU A 568 35.36 9.36 7.93
C LEU A 568 34.88 10.40 6.90
N GLU A 569 35.75 11.33 6.49
CA GLU A 569 35.45 12.37 5.48
C GLU A 569 34.91 11.76 4.18
N LYS A 570 35.43 10.61 3.76
CA LYS A 570 35.00 9.91 2.54
C LYS A 570 33.52 9.50 2.56
N PHE A 571 32.87 9.47 3.72
CA PHE A 571 31.45 9.12 3.88
C PHE A 571 30.53 10.34 4.06
N TYR A 572 31.08 11.54 4.25
CA TYR A 572 30.32 12.75 4.62
C TYR A 572 29.12 13.02 3.70
N HIS A 573 29.35 13.04 2.38
CA HIS A 573 28.29 13.30 1.40
C HIS A 573 27.17 12.24 1.38
N ILE A 574 27.46 11.02 1.82
CA ILE A 574 26.47 9.94 1.88
C ILE A 574 25.67 10.07 3.16
N LEU A 575 26.35 10.28 4.30
CA LEU A 575 25.73 10.41 5.61
C LEU A 575 24.79 11.60 5.71
N GLN A 576 25.09 12.72 5.06
CA GLN A 576 24.22 13.91 5.03
C GLN A 576 22.82 13.67 4.46
N LYS A 577 22.61 12.58 3.73
CA LYS A 577 21.31 12.22 3.18
C LYS A 577 20.40 11.53 4.20
N ASP A 578 20.96 11.05 5.31
CA ASP A 578 20.19 10.47 6.41
C ASP A 578 19.57 11.61 7.24
N ASP A 579 18.26 11.58 7.45
CA ASP A 579 17.51 12.54 8.25
C ASP A 579 18.04 12.64 9.70
N LEU A 580 18.66 11.56 10.21
CA LEU A 580 19.24 11.51 11.55
C LEU A 580 20.66 12.10 11.64
N PHE A 581 21.31 12.46 10.53
CA PHE A 581 22.73 12.85 10.54
C PHE A 581 23.06 14.04 11.48
N PHE A 582 22.10 14.94 11.68
CA PHE A 582 22.25 16.10 12.56
C PHE A 582 21.90 15.80 14.03
N ASP A 583 21.38 14.60 14.34
CA ASP A 583 21.13 14.16 15.70
C ASP A 583 22.45 13.75 16.38
N GLN A 584 22.87 14.57 17.35
CA GLN A 584 24.12 14.42 18.09
C GLN A 584 24.14 13.17 18.99
N ASN A 585 22.96 12.65 19.36
CA ASN A 585 22.85 11.42 20.15
C ASN A 585 22.94 10.18 19.27
N ALA A 586 22.50 10.28 18.01
CA ALA A 586 22.54 9.19 17.05
C ALA A 586 23.88 9.10 16.33
N TYR A 587 24.45 10.22 15.92
CA TYR A 587 25.71 10.27 15.16
C TYR A 587 26.79 10.99 15.94
N TYR A 588 27.68 10.21 16.55
CA TYR A 588 28.82 10.71 17.29
C TYR A 588 30.08 9.90 17.00
N CYS A 589 31.22 10.47 17.33
CA CYS A 589 32.49 9.77 17.37
C CYS A 589 33.25 10.13 18.66
N PHE A 590 34.17 9.27 19.06
CA PHE A 590 35.01 9.44 20.22
C PHE A 590 36.45 9.77 19.82
N ASN A 591 37.03 10.76 20.49
CA ASN A 591 38.47 10.96 20.52
C ASN A 591 38.91 10.95 21.99
N ASN A 592 39.65 9.92 22.39
CA ASN A 592 39.95 9.63 23.79
C ASN A 592 38.65 9.52 24.62
N HIS A 593 38.50 10.37 25.65
CA HIS A 593 37.36 10.37 26.57
C HIS A 593 36.22 11.31 26.13
N TRP A 594 36.36 11.95 24.97
CA TRP A 594 35.44 12.98 24.51
C TRP A 594 34.58 12.48 23.36
N GLN A 595 33.26 12.65 23.51
CA GLN A 595 32.27 12.43 22.47
C GLN A 595 32.08 13.71 21.67
N TYR A 596 32.09 13.59 20.35
CA TYR A 596 31.86 14.68 19.41
C TYR A 596 30.68 14.33 18.51
N PRO A 597 29.75 15.27 18.26
CA PRO A 597 28.77 15.12 17.19
C PRO A 597 29.49 14.93 15.85
N LEU A 598 29.13 13.89 15.10
CA LEU A 598 29.85 13.51 13.89
C LEU A 598 29.74 14.58 12.79
N SER A 599 28.57 15.20 12.64
CA SER A 599 28.35 16.29 11.68
C SER A 599 29.29 17.46 11.93
N THR A 600 29.35 17.95 13.18
CA THR A 600 30.25 19.04 13.56
C THR A 600 31.73 18.66 13.37
N TYR A 601 32.09 17.41 13.67
CA TYR A 601 33.44 16.91 13.41
C TYR A 601 33.77 16.96 11.91
N LEU A 602 32.92 16.40 11.05
CA LEU A 602 33.13 16.37 9.60
C LEU A 602 33.03 17.74 8.92
N ASP A 603 32.21 18.66 9.45
CA ASP A 603 32.19 20.06 8.97
C ASP A 603 33.52 20.77 9.29
N SER A 604 34.20 20.35 10.36
CA SER A 604 35.48 20.91 10.81
C SER A 604 36.72 20.27 10.19
N THR A 605 36.61 19.19 9.39
CA THR A 605 37.77 18.45 8.83
C THR A 605 38.56 19.16 7.73
N THR A 606 38.47 20.50 7.62
CA THR A 606 39.35 21.31 6.75
C THR A 606 40.84 21.24 7.12
N SER A 607 41.23 20.44 8.13
CA SER A 607 42.61 20.30 8.65
C SER A 607 43.15 18.88 8.63
N CYS A 608 42.53 17.94 7.92
CA CYS A 608 43.14 16.63 7.64
C CYS A 608 44.26 16.81 6.59
N ASP A 609 45.39 17.40 6.99
CA ASP A 609 46.52 17.63 6.10
C ASP A 609 47.16 16.30 5.68
N LYS A 610 47.31 16.13 4.36
CA LYS A 610 47.91 14.95 3.72
C LYS A 610 49.44 14.97 3.86
N ALA A 611 49.96 14.71 5.05
CA ALA A 611 51.39 14.40 5.21
C ALA A 611 51.66 13.53 6.44
N ASN A 612 51.88 12.24 6.19
CA ASN A 612 52.47 11.22 7.06
C ASN A 612 51.75 10.88 8.38
N ASP A 613 51.30 9.62 8.44
CA ASP A 613 50.93 8.89 9.65
C ASP A 613 51.94 9.09 10.79
N THR A 614 51.45 9.41 11.99
CA THR A 614 51.61 8.57 13.21
C THR A 614 51.18 9.25 14.52
N TYR A 615 50.80 10.53 14.57
CA TYR A 615 50.36 11.15 15.83
C TYR A 615 49.15 12.08 15.68
N ASN A 616 48.19 11.84 16.57
CA ASN A 616 47.08 12.70 16.99
C ASN A 616 47.32 14.20 16.75
N SER A 617 46.38 14.85 16.05
CA SER A 617 45.89 16.18 16.45
C SER A 617 44.67 16.60 15.62
N ILE A 618 43.64 17.07 16.32
CA ILE A 618 42.47 17.82 15.83
C ILE A 618 42.94 19.02 14.98
N PRO A 619 42.13 19.53 14.04
CA PRO A 619 42.19 20.93 13.63
C PRO A 619 42.51 21.85 14.82
N SER A 620 43.63 22.56 14.76
CA SER A 620 43.82 23.69 15.68
C SER A 620 42.62 24.61 15.51
N PHE A 621 41.77 24.73 16.54
CA PHE A 621 40.75 25.78 16.61
C PHE A 621 41.48 27.13 16.52
N THR A 622 41.66 27.67 15.32
CA THR A 622 42.29 28.97 15.07
C THR A 622 41.40 30.15 15.50
N HIS A 623 40.41 29.90 16.37
CA HIS A 623 39.65 30.94 17.05
C HIS A 623 40.16 31.25 18.47
N VAL A 624 41.21 30.59 18.96
CA VAL A 624 41.75 30.88 20.31
C VAL A 624 42.62 32.14 20.36
N THR A 625 43.20 32.60 19.25
CA THR A 625 44.00 33.85 19.23
C THR A 625 43.15 35.11 19.16
N GLY A 626 41.97 35.05 18.53
CA GLY A 626 41.00 36.15 18.51
C GLY A 626 40.21 36.29 19.82
N VAL A 627 39.86 35.15 20.43
CA VAL A 627 39.03 35.15 21.66
C VAL A 627 39.85 35.53 22.90
N LEU A 628 41.15 35.22 22.99
CA LEU A 628 42.00 35.69 24.10
C LEU A 628 42.25 37.21 24.06
N LEU A 629 42.40 37.81 22.87
CA LEU A 629 42.53 39.26 22.71
C LEU A 629 41.22 40.00 23.03
N ILE A 630 40.08 39.40 22.66
CA ILE A 630 38.76 39.92 23.00
C ILE A 630 38.46 39.73 24.49
N PHE A 631 38.85 38.62 25.13
CA PHE A 631 38.70 38.44 26.57
C PHE A 631 39.56 39.41 27.38
N ILE A 632 40.78 39.74 26.95
CA ILE A 632 41.63 40.73 27.63
C ILE A 632 41.05 42.15 27.50
N LEU A 633 40.43 42.48 26.37
CA LEU A 633 39.74 43.76 26.16
C LEU A 633 38.39 43.84 26.90
N ILE A 634 37.67 42.72 27.03
CA ILE A 634 36.39 42.63 27.74
C ILE A 634 36.59 42.57 29.26
N PHE A 635 37.68 41.95 29.77
CA PHE A 635 37.95 41.87 31.21
C PHE A 635 38.23 43.25 31.84
N PHE A 636 38.79 44.19 31.08
CA PHE A 636 38.96 45.58 31.52
C PHE A 636 37.73 46.47 31.28
N GLY A 637 36.79 46.06 30.42
CA GLY A 637 35.55 46.80 30.14
C GLY A 637 34.34 46.39 31.00
N VAL A 638 34.30 45.16 31.52
CA VAL A 638 33.09 44.59 32.16
C VAL A 638 33.06 44.73 33.69
N LEU A 639 34.12 45.28 34.31
CA LEU A 639 34.08 45.62 35.74
C LEU A 639 33.17 46.83 36.06
N PHE A 640 32.61 47.52 35.05
CA PHE A 640 31.80 48.73 35.23
C PHE A 640 30.29 48.57 34.95
N MET A 641 29.81 47.41 34.48
CA MET A 641 28.38 47.23 34.18
C MET A 641 27.81 45.96 34.83
N LEU A 642 27.89 45.91 36.16
CA LEU A 642 26.89 45.20 36.95
C LEU A 642 25.53 45.88 36.71
N THR A 643 24.63 45.25 35.94
CA THR A 643 23.19 45.08 36.24
C THR A 643 22.39 44.69 34.99
N LYS A 644 21.56 43.65 35.15
CA LYS A 644 20.40 43.26 34.32
C LYS A 644 20.67 42.89 32.84
N VAL A 645 20.43 41.63 32.51
CA VAL A 645 19.32 41.15 31.65
C VAL A 645 19.55 39.66 31.33
N ASN A 646 18.52 38.86 31.63
CA ASN A 646 18.38 37.48 31.21
C ASN A 646 18.22 37.41 29.68
N SER A 647 19.06 36.63 28.98
CA SER A 647 18.62 35.81 27.82
C SER A 647 19.74 34.90 27.31
N VAL A 648 19.45 33.60 27.31
CA VAL A 648 19.82 32.58 26.31
C VAL A 648 21.32 32.48 25.94
N ILE A 649 22.02 31.57 26.63
CA ILE A 649 23.23 30.91 26.10
C ILE A 649 22.88 29.44 25.90
N THR A 650 22.92 28.99 24.65
CA THR A 650 22.88 27.58 24.25
C THR A 650 24.09 26.85 24.84
N LYS A 651 23.83 25.99 25.84
CA LYS A 651 24.79 25.03 26.38
C LYS A 651 25.04 23.94 25.33
N TYR A 652 26.24 23.92 24.73
CA TYR A 652 26.81 22.68 24.21
C TYR A 652 27.17 21.82 25.43
N ASN A 653 26.30 20.89 25.80
CA ASN A 653 26.59 19.92 26.86
C ASN A 653 27.59 18.89 26.33
N ILE A 654 28.88 19.14 26.55
CA ILE A 654 29.90 18.10 26.47
C ILE A 654 29.78 17.28 27.76
N VAL A 655 29.21 16.09 27.68
CA VAL A 655 29.06 15.18 28.83
C VAL A 655 30.29 14.27 28.88
N PRO A 656 31.08 14.25 29.96
CA PRO A 656 32.13 13.25 30.12
C PRO A 656 31.49 11.89 30.41
N PHE A 657 31.68 10.92 29.52
CA PHE A 657 31.32 9.51 29.75
C PHE A 657 32.60 8.73 30.07
N THR A 658 32.69 8.14 31.25
CA THR A 658 33.78 7.24 31.61
C THR A 658 33.54 5.86 31.01
N TYR A 659 34.08 5.61 29.82
CA TYR A 659 34.18 4.28 29.23
C TYR A 659 35.34 3.50 29.87
N LYS A 660 35.08 2.31 30.41
CA LYS A 660 36.12 1.32 30.70
C LYS A 660 36.23 0.39 29.49
N PRO A 661 37.37 0.32 28.78
CA PRO A 661 37.55 -0.67 27.73
C PRO A 661 37.43 -2.08 28.31
N VAL A 662 36.71 -2.97 27.61
CA VAL A 662 36.83 -4.40 27.86
C VAL A 662 38.26 -4.77 27.53
N GLN A 663 39.02 -5.23 28.52
CA GLN A 663 40.39 -5.70 28.32
C GLN A 663 40.37 -6.77 27.23
N THR A 664 41.26 -6.64 26.25
CA THR A 664 41.58 -7.67 25.29
C THR A 664 41.86 -8.96 26.05
N ILE A 665 41.02 -9.98 25.85
CA ILE A 665 41.22 -11.31 26.43
C ILE A 665 42.38 -11.96 25.68
N ASP A 666 43.60 -11.70 26.15
CA ASP A 666 44.81 -12.48 25.86
C ASP A 666 45.24 -13.24 27.13
N GLU A 667 44.28 -13.83 27.85
CA GLU A 667 44.57 -14.88 28.84
C GLU A 667 43.72 -16.13 28.54
N PRO A 668 44.31 -17.34 28.55
CA PRO A 668 43.57 -18.56 28.34
C PRO A 668 42.66 -18.81 29.54
N ILE A 669 41.36 -18.95 29.28
CA ILE A 669 40.40 -19.43 30.28
C ILE A 669 40.59 -20.94 30.38
N ASP A 670 41.09 -21.40 31.53
CA ASP A 670 41.04 -22.80 31.93
C ASP A 670 39.58 -23.16 32.27
N LEU A 671 39.01 -24.07 31.45
CA LEU A 671 37.73 -24.82 31.52
C LEU A 671 36.48 -24.15 32.13
#